data_AF-A0A3M1BVI6-F1
#
_entry.id   AF-A0A3M1BVI6-F1
#
_cell.length_a   1.000
_cell.length_b   1.000
_cell.length_c   1.000
_cell.angle_alpha   90.00
_cell.angle_beta   90.00
_cell.angle_gamma   90.00
#
_symmetry.space_group_name_H-M   'P 1'
#
loop_
_entity.id
_entity.type
_entity.pdbx_description
1 polymer ?
#
loop_
_entity_poly.entity_id
_entity_poly.type
_entity_poly.pdbx_seq_one_letter_code
_entity_poly.pdbx_strand_id
1 'polypeptide(L)'
;MREFLSGLGFVFEGAFKLGLLQKIAPERAEGFRKSLFEKLRESLREELVSELEKPLQEWERLGTYIDEHVAEEKYAKLAYLHGYYAGRLYGMDKEGALLEKYHMGEESGDIVWQNADLLFIKEKTFYVVDFKLAGFVFWIKRVFETGRSKDENQLPRIPVINYGVPVNLSVGELNFVEFLRAFTEQRRALEELRCVFVEVKGFAQLLCYATDYLIEKKPQNLREVVLELIYPASEPLRVRFYVEKETAYELEPFRDSVREIYRSLKDKECPYDMLDDSFEKVVGKRERVLKKLRLQIEELEREVEARQRWVRSIKPDSINLCRQDVGQKLPEFIRREEPCKAICLLHSAGSGKTSTIRDYLLRAEGKHLVIYMASRLRLIDKEMEKVKASGREDIGIIRERRKPSGQKLLRHSGDSFEDTQSSEGIIKRTVEKIAEYRQKGLYNQIWAFVTQQANTDTDTGETIRHLIDPKILNPVFLKRWHIHVILDEFFGYRNGLYAISGMLEFLQKVNRAGGRANLYLFDANGYSPHLLKRLLEEFREHEVIPDSIVLSPFEESLYLDINGIPLEIHAKHGYPAGELILHRRFFLWVEKEEELIKQVVKYLKATLDRNSTGFLFLQDKGQIVELSHHLEKEGLTTLIATASSKKSPRDINEGSQDVILGTSSVSRGLDFSRPHKPVNHIYILVTDWGIEQNLVEILQAISRARGDEETEKRPKHLHLLYVIPKEKDYVIDHIESLVDFRDRELIQLIYRREQINQRLILDQVVGKIVEQFVKAPEGEVLIPVPAQHRSHYRANRVSELESIKTFLEDVYLMENKRNPEGAWKILNFMHLLSSAVYFSTNDVPEDPESGRYRYYHPYLLVEGQVSVKFDNEKRRALLAMLKEIEGILRGHDEEKSERVRD
;
A
#
# COMPACT_ATOMS: atom_id res chain seq x y z
N MET A 1 -25.84 -15.88 -4.15
CA MET A 1 -24.55 -15.16 -4.21
C MET A 1 -24.71 -13.71 -4.68
N ARG A 2 -25.35 -13.43 -5.83
CA ARG A 2 -25.73 -12.06 -6.29
C ARG A 2 -26.80 -11.36 -5.44
N GLU A 3 -27.79 -12.11 -4.97
CA GLU A 3 -28.90 -11.57 -4.14
C GLU A 3 -28.47 -11.27 -2.70
N PHE A 4 -27.24 -11.64 -2.34
CA PHE A 4 -26.74 -11.57 -0.98
C PHE A 4 -25.59 -10.57 -0.80
N LEU A 5 -25.47 -9.55 -1.66
CA LEU A 5 -24.55 -8.40 -1.49
C LEU A 5 -25.30 -7.06 -1.20
N SER A 6 -26.61 -6.98 -1.49
CA SER A 6 -27.50 -5.81 -1.34
C SER A 6 -28.21 -5.62 0.03
N GLY A 7 -27.58 -5.11 1.10
CA GLY A 7 -28.16 -5.31 2.46
C GLY A 7 -27.86 -4.18 3.39
N LEU A 8 -26.60 -4.10 3.84
CA LEU A 8 -26.06 -2.82 4.30
C LEU A 8 -26.16 -1.78 3.19
N GLY A 9 -25.65 -2.12 2.00
CA GLY A 9 -25.85 -1.32 0.79
C GLY A 9 -27.33 -0.99 0.56
N PHE A 10 -28.24 -1.95 0.70
CA PHE A 10 -29.68 -1.75 0.48
C PHE A 10 -30.34 -0.83 1.51
N VAL A 11 -29.98 -0.93 2.79
CA VAL A 11 -30.49 -0.05 3.87
C VAL A 11 -29.88 1.35 3.75
N PHE A 12 -28.57 1.46 3.50
CA PHE A 12 -27.87 2.75 3.37
C PHE A 12 -28.24 3.48 2.07
N GLU A 13 -28.27 2.78 0.94
CA GLU A 13 -28.73 3.28 -0.36
C GLU A 13 -30.23 3.55 -0.34
N GLY A 14 -31.02 2.72 0.34
CA GLY A 14 -32.45 2.92 0.55
C GLY A 14 -32.73 4.19 1.36
N ALA A 15 -32.01 4.39 2.46
CA ALA A 15 -32.06 5.61 3.26
C ALA A 15 -31.64 6.85 2.45
N PHE A 16 -30.52 6.78 1.73
CA PHE A 16 -30.02 7.85 0.86
C PHE A 16 -31.00 8.19 -0.26
N LYS A 17 -31.49 7.19 -1.00
CA LYS A 17 -32.45 7.35 -2.11
C LYS A 17 -33.80 7.83 -1.60
N LEU A 18 -34.26 7.40 -0.43
CA LEU A 18 -35.49 7.91 0.17
C LEU A 18 -35.34 9.40 0.51
N GLY A 19 -34.23 9.81 1.13
CA GLY A 19 -33.92 11.22 1.39
C GLY A 19 -33.79 12.06 0.11
N LEU A 20 -33.14 11.51 -0.92
CA LEU A 20 -33.02 12.14 -2.24
C LEU A 20 -34.38 12.25 -2.95
N LEU A 21 -35.18 11.20 -2.98
CA LEU A 21 -36.51 11.17 -3.62
C LEU A 21 -37.50 12.10 -2.92
N GLN A 22 -37.46 12.20 -1.59
CA GLN A 22 -38.22 13.21 -0.84
C GLN A 22 -37.90 14.65 -1.29
N LYS A 23 -36.70 14.89 -1.83
CA LYS A 23 -36.26 16.20 -2.36
C LYS A 23 -36.63 16.41 -3.84
N ILE A 24 -36.39 15.43 -4.70
CA ILE A 24 -36.48 15.61 -6.17
C ILE A 24 -37.78 15.09 -6.79
N ALA A 25 -38.46 14.17 -6.13
CA ALA A 25 -39.69 13.53 -6.60
C ALA A 25 -40.51 13.00 -5.40
N PRO A 26 -41.01 13.90 -4.52
CA PRO A 26 -41.65 13.54 -3.25
C PRO A 26 -42.87 12.62 -3.43
N GLU A 27 -43.58 12.75 -4.55
CA GLU A 27 -44.69 11.88 -4.95
C GLU A 27 -44.26 10.41 -5.18
N ARG A 28 -42.98 10.15 -5.46
CA ARG A 28 -42.40 8.81 -5.65
C ARG A 28 -41.78 8.24 -4.38
N ALA A 29 -41.52 9.06 -3.38
CA ALA A 29 -40.83 8.67 -2.15
C ALA A 29 -41.63 7.64 -1.33
N GLU A 30 -42.95 7.79 -1.25
CA GLU A 30 -43.81 6.89 -0.47
C GLU A 30 -43.94 5.50 -1.11
N GLY A 31 -43.98 5.43 -2.44
CA GLY A 31 -43.95 4.16 -3.18
C GLY A 31 -42.60 3.44 -3.04
N PHE A 32 -41.49 4.19 -3.11
CA PHE A 32 -40.15 3.66 -2.87
C PHE A 32 -39.97 3.16 -1.43
N ARG A 33 -40.48 3.89 -0.44
CA ARG A 33 -40.47 3.50 0.97
C ARG A 33 -41.15 2.15 1.18
N LYS A 34 -42.39 1.97 0.71
CA LYS A 34 -43.11 0.70 0.86
C LYS A 34 -42.36 -0.47 0.22
N SER A 35 -41.89 -0.29 -1.01
CA SER A 35 -41.12 -1.32 -1.73
C SER A 35 -39.77 -1.65 -1.08
N LEU A 36 -39.10 -0.67 -0.46
CA LEU A 36 -37.87 -0.86 0.30
C LEU A 36 -38.10 -1.80 1.50
N PHE A 37 -39.15 -1.55 2.30
CA PHE A 37 -39.44 -2.34 3.49
C PHE A 37 -40.02 -3.73 3.19
N GLU A 38 -40.79 -3.89 2.12
CA GLU A 38 -41.26 -5.21 1.65
C GLU A 38 -40.08 -6.12 1.29
N LYS A 39 -39.12 -5.61 0.50
CA LYS A 39 -37.91 -6.36 0.14
C LYS A 39 -36.99 -6.67 1.33
N LEU A 40 -36.98 -5.81 2.36
CA LEU A 40 -36.25 -6.11 3.61
C LEU A 40 -36.86 -7.31 4.31
N ARG A 41 -38.19 -7.40 4.39
CA ARG A 41 -38.88 -8.54 5.00
C ARG A 41 -38.66 -9.83 4.21
N GLU A 42 -38.68 -9.76 2.87
CA GLU A 42 -38.48 -10.92 1.98
C GLU A 42 -37.04 -11.48 2.00
N SER A 43 -36.04 -10.64 2.34
CA SER A 43 -34.63 -11.03 2.32
C SER A 43 -34.10 -11.56 3.66
N LEU A 44 -34.93 -11.61 4.70
CA LEU A 44 -34.61 -12.10 6.05
C LEU A 44 -35.15 -13.53 6.25
N ARG A 45 -34.47 -14.36 7.05
CA ARG A 45 -34.95 -15.70 7.42
C ARG A 45 -36.19 -15.60 8.32
N GLU A 46 -37.11 -16.56 8.28
CA GLU A 46 -38.37 -16.53 9.07
C GLU A 46 -38.17 -16.31 10.58
N GLU A 47 -37.16 -16.94 11.19
CA GLU A 47 -36.82 -16.77 12.61
C GLU A 47 -36.44 -15.31 12.93
N LEU A 48 -35.67 -14.69 12.03
CA LEU A 48 -35.27 -13.28 12.09
C LEU A 48 -36.45 -12.33 11.79
N VAL A 49 -37.36 -12.68 10.89
CA VAL A 49 -38.57 -11.86 10.63
C VAL A 49 -39.35 -11.67 11.93
N SER A 50 -39.47 -12.70 12.77
CA SER A 50 -40.21 -12.62 14.04
C SER A 50 -39.56 -11.71 15.09
N GLU A 51 -38.23 -11.74 15.21
CA GLU A 51 -37.48 -10.87 16.15
C GLU A 51 -37.41 -9.40 15.66
N LEU A 52 -37.55 -9.20 14.34
CA LEU A 52 -37.32 -7.91 13.68
C LEU A 52 -38.59 -7.21 13.20
N GLU A 53 -39.74 -7.86 13.29
CA GLU A 53 -41.01 -7.33 12.82
C GLU A 53 -41.35 -6.01 13.50
N LYS A 54 -41.19 -5.95 14.82
CA LYS A 54 -41.49 -4.75 15.62
C LYS A 54 -40.50 -3.59 15.34
N PRO A 55 -39.17 -3.78 15.34
CA PRO A 55 -38.22 -2.74 14.90
C PRO A 55 -38.44 -2.24 13.47
N LEU A 56 -38.74 -3.13 12.51
CA LEU A 56 -38.99 -2.76 11.11
C LEU A 56 -40.31 -1.99 10.95
N GLN A 57 -41.38 -2.40 11.64
CA GLN A 57 -42.65 -1.67 11.67
C GLN A 57 -42.50 -0.30 12.35
N GLU A 58 -41.70 -0.20 13.41
CA GLU A 58 -41.40 1.08 14.04
C GLU A 58 -40.58 2.00 13.12
N TRP A 59 -39.58 1.47 12.40
CA TRP A 59 -38.83 2.22 11.39
C TRP A 59 -39.73 2.67 10.21
N GLU A 60 -40.64 1.79 9.78
CA GLU A 60 -41.66 2.10 8.78
C GLU A 60 -42.64 3.17 9.27
N ARG A 61 -42.93 3.28 10.57
CA ARG A 61 -43.85 4.30 11.14
C ARG A 61 -43.19 5.63 11.46
N LEU A 62 -41.92 5.63 11.91
CA LEU A 62 -41.23 6.79 12.49
C LEU A 62 -40.98 7.95 11.53
N GLY A 63 -41.18 7.78 10.22
CA GLY A 63 -41.16 8.91 9.28
C GLY A 63 -39.90 9.76 9.46
N THR A 64 -38.71 9.16 9.30
CA THR A 64 -37.42 9.88 9.29
C THR A 64 -37.07 10.74 10.54
N TYR A 65 -37.78 10.60 11.66
CA TYR A 65 -37.40 11.19 12.95
C TYR A 65 -37.43 10.10 14.03
N ILE A 66 -36.30 9.85 14.68
CA ILE A 66 -36.16 8.86 15.75
C ILE A 66 -35.75 9.61 17.02
N ASP A 67 -36.43 9.29 18.13
CA ASP A 67 -36.13 9.81 19.47
C ASP A 67 -34.67 9.47 19.87
N GLU A 68 -33.95 10.46 20.42
CA GLU A 68 -32.55 10.33 20.85
C GLU A 68 -32.35 9.20 21.86
N HIS A 69 -33.35 8.90 22.69
CA HIS A 69 -33.23 7.90 23.75
C HIS A 69 -33.35 6.44 23.28
N VAL A 70 -33.80 6.20 22.04
CA VAL A 70 -34.03 4.82 21.52
C VAL A 70 -33.26 4.56 20.21
N ALA A 71 -32.56 5.58 19.71
CA ALA A 71 -31.80 5.55 18.47
C ALA A 71 -30.64 4.54 18.54
N GLU A 72 -29.89 4.53 19.64
CA GLU A 72 -28.65 3.76 19.78
C GLU A 72 -28.89 2.24 19.65
N GLU A 73 -29.84 1.71 20.43
CA GLU A 73 -30.21 0.30 20.39
C GLU A 73 -30.72 -0.15 19.00
N LYS A 74 -31.53 0.69 18.35
CA LYS A 74 -32.17 0.38 17.06
C LYS A 74 -31.19 0.46 15.89
N TYR A 75 -30.33 1.46 15.86
CA TYR A 75 -29.33 1.63 14.80
C TYR A 75 -28.20 0.60 14.90
N ALA A 76 -27.78 0.26 16.12
CA ALA A 76 -26.82 -0.81 16.39
C ALA A 76 -27.35 -2.18 15.90
N LYS A 77 -28.61 -2.51 16.22
CA LYS A 77 -29.27 -3.74 15.73
C LYS A 77 -29.38 -3.77 14.21
N LEU A 78 -29.78 -2.67 13.56
CA LEU A 78 -29.91 -2.59 12.09
C LEU A 78 -28.58 -2.83 11.35
N ALA A 79 -27.48 -2.25 11.83
CA ALA A 79 -26.15 -2.44 11.23
C ALA A 79 -25.59 -3.85 11.46
N TYR A 80 -25.84 -4.41 12.66
CA TYR A 80 -25.49 -5.79 12.99
C TYR A 80 -26.14 -6.81 12.04
N LEU A 81 -27.46 -6.70 11.84
CA LEU A 81 -28.26 -7.66 11.07
C LEU A 81 -27.90 -7.69 9.58
N HIS A 82 -27.63 -6.52 9.00
CA HIS A 82 -27.34 -6.40 7.56
C HIS A 82 -25.87 -6.53 7.18
N GLY A 83 -24.95 -6.23 8.10
CA GLY A 83 -23.52 -6.22 7.83
C GLY A 83 -22.80 -7.48 8.25
N TYR A 84 -23.01 -7.88 9.50
CA TYR A 84 -22.26 -8.96 10.14
C TYR A 84 -23.01 -10.28 10.03
N TYR A 85 -24.33 -10.29 10.29
CA TYR A 85 -25.12 -11.53 10.19
C TYR A 85 -25.43 -11.98 8.75
N ALA A 86 -25.18 -11.13 7.75
CA ALA A 86 -25.21 -11.50 6.33
C ALA A 86 -23.81 -11.70 5.71
N GLY A 87 -22.72 -11.68 6.49
CA GLY A 87 -21.37 -12.04 6.01
C GLY A 87 -20.70 -11.00 5.10
N ARG A 88 -21.32 -9.83 4.91
CA ARG A 88 -20.92 -8.82 3.91
C ARG A 88 -19.77 -7.93 4.34
N LEU A 89 -19.59 -7.74 5.65
CA LEU A 89 -18.44 -7.02 6.20
C LEU A 89 -17.11 -7.80 6.06
N TYR A 90 -17.17 -9.12 5.91
CA TYR A 90 -15.99 -9.95 5.71
C TYR A 90 -15.68 -10.25 4.24
N GLY A 91 -16.59 -9.93 3.30
CA GLY A 91 -16.49 -10.40 1.91
C GLY A 91 -16.45 -11.93 1.79
N MET A 92 -16.98 -12.64 2.79
CA MET A 92 -16.85 -14.09 2.92
C MET A 92 -18.22 -14.77 2.74
N ASP A 93 -18.25 -15.85 1.96
CA ASP A 93 -19.41 -16.76 1.93
C ASP A 93 -19.62 -17.36 3.33
N LYS A 94 -20.87 -17.48 3.78
CA LYS A 94 -21.20 -18.09 5.08
C LYS A 94 -21.24 -19.62 5.01
N GLU A 95 -21.22 -20.21 3.82
CA GLU A 95 -21.08 -21.64 3.68
C GLU A 95 -19.81 -22.14 4.41
N GLY A 96 -20.00 -23.05 5.36
CA GLY A 96 -18.90 -23.65 6.15
C GLY A 96 -18.43 -22.86 7.38
N ALA A 97 -19.10 -21.77 7.78
CA ALA A 97 -18.80 -21.08 9.04
C ALA A 97 -19.57 -21.69 10.23
N LEU A 98 -18.85 -22.05 11.29
CA LEU A 98 -19.37 -22.52 12.57
C LEU A 98 -19.41 -21.34 13.55
N LEU A 99 -20.62 -20.89 13.90
CA LEU A 99 -20.81 -19.85 14.90
C LEU A 99 -20.64 -20.43 16.31
N GLU A 100 -19.75 -19.86 17.10
CA GLU A 100 -19.44 -20.31 18.47
C GLU A 100 -20.17 -19.47 19.52
N LYS A 101 -20.18 -18.15 19.33
CA LYS A 101 -20.89 -17.20 20.20
C LYS A 101 -21.30 -15.95 19.42
N TYR A 102 -22.45 -15.41 19.79
CA TYR A 102 -22.80 -14.03 19.48
C TYR A 102 -23.67 -13.42 20.59
N HIS A 103 -23.23 -12.32 21.20
CA HIS A 103 -24.05 -11.50 22.08
C HIS A 103 -23.44 -10.10 22.23
N MET A 104 -24.12 -9.07 21.73
CA MET A 104 -23.64 -7.68 21.84
C MET A 104 -23.84 -7.10 23.25
N GLY A 105 -22.83 -6.39 23.75
CA GLY A 105 -22.97 -5.51 24.92
C GLY A 105 -22.98 -6.21 26.28
N GLU A 106 -22.38 -7.39 26.40
CA GLU A 106 -22.09 -8.01 27.70
C GLU A 106 -20.89 -7.30 28.36
N GLU A 107 -21.13 -6.14 28.99
CA GLU A 107 -20.18 -5.61 29.96
C GLU A 107 -20.31 -6.39 31.27
N SER A 108 -19.49 -7.42 31.44
CA SER A 108 -19.33 -8.08 32.73
C SER A 108 -18.03 -7.64 33.42
N GLY A 109 -17.99 -7.75 34.75
CA GLY A 109 -16.82 -7.39 35.55
C GLY A 109 -15.59 -8.27 35.28
N ASP A 110 -15.82 -9.51 34.82
CA ASP A 110 -14.80 -10.52 34.54
C ASP A 110 -14.44 -10.55 33.04
N ILE A 111 -13.21 -10.92 32.67
CA ILE A 111 -12.79 -11.05 31.25
C ILE A 111 -12.69 -12.52 30.90
N VAL A 112 -13.75 -13.03 30.29
CA VAL A 112 -13.85 -14.39 29.77
C VAL A 112 -14.29 -14.35 28.31
N TRP A 113 -13.93 -15.34 27.50
CA TRP A 113 -14.28 -15.34 26.06
C TRP A 113 -15.79 -15.26 25.83
N GLN A 114 -16.58 -15.70 26.81
CA GLN A 114 -18.02 -15.56 26.84
C GLN A 114 -18.48 -14.10 26.95
N ASN A 115 -17.61 -13.09 26.93
CA ASN A 115 -18.01 -11.69 26.79
C ASN A 115 -17.61 -11.09 25.42
N ALA A 116 -16.96 -11.87 24.55
CA ALA A 116 -16.68 -11.42 23.19
C ALA A 116 -17.99 -11.25 22.42
N ASP A 117 -18.16 -10.15 21.68
CA ASP A 117 -19.41 -9.90 21.00
C ASP A 117 -19.73 -10.94 19.93
N LEU A 118 -18.70 -11.41 19.19
CA LEU A 118 -18.85 -12.42 18.14
C LEU A 118 -17.61 -13.33 18.06
N LEU A 119 -17.86 -14.65 18.08
CA LEU A 119 -16.87 -15.70 17.87
C LEU A 119 -17.35 -16.70 16.83
N PHE A 120 -16.53 -17.03 15.84
CA PHE A 120 -16.85 -18.07 14.87
C PHE A 120 -15.60 -18.70 14.27
N ILE A 121 -15.73 -19.93 13.77
CA ILE A 121 -14.69 -20.64 13.04
C ILE A 121 -15.15 -20.75 11.58
N LYS A 122 -14.27 -20.41 10.64
CA LYS A 122 -14.50 -20.69 9.22
C LYS A 122 -13.30 -21.41 8.66
N GLU A 123 -13.53 -22.56 8.04
CA GLU A 123 -12.50 -23.48 7.54
C GLU A 123 -11.52 -23.89 8.64
N LYS A 124 -10.39 -23.20 8.79
CA LYS A 124 -9.36 -23.44 9.80
C LYS A 124 -8.95 -22.16 10.54
N THR A 125 -9.77 -21.12 10.44
CA THR A 125 -9.51 -19.81 11.03
C THR A 125 -10.56 -19.50 12.09
N PHE A 126 -10.11 -19.16 13.29
CA PHE A 126 -10.94 -18.71 14.40
C PHE A 126 -10.99 -17.19 14.44
N TYR A 127 -12.18 -16.61 14.49
CA TYR A 127 -12.40 -15.17 14.50
C TYR A 127 -12.93 -14.73 15.88
N VAL A 128 -12.29 -13.71 16.44
CA VAL A 128 -12.66 -13.05 17.69
C VAL A 128 -12.93 -11.58 17.39
N VAL A 129 -14.15 -11.13 17.64
CA VAL A 129 -14.62 -9.82 17.19
C VAL A 129 -15.29 -9.08 18.34
N ASP A 130 -14.90 -7.82 18.51
CA ASP A 130 -15.43 -6.90 19.52
C ASP A 130 -15.86 -5.59 18.84
N PHE A 131 -17.11 -5.17 19.08
CA PHE A 131 -17.74 -4.02 18.44
C PHE A 131 -17.65 -2.78 19.33
N LYS A 132 -17.01 -1.73 18.82
CA LYS A 132 -16.98 -0.40 19.44
C LYS A 132 -17.85 0.54 18.61
N LEU A 133 -19.16 0.55 18.88
CA LEU A 133 -20.17 1.29 18.10
C LEU A 133 -20.30 2.77 18.47
N ALA A 134 -19.50 3.27 19.42
CA ALA A 134 -19.49 4.68 19.82
C ALA A 134 -19.28 5.60 18.60
N GLY A 135 -20.15 6.61 18.42
CA GLY A 135 -20.10 7.55 17.29
C GLY A 135 -20.68 7.06 15.96
N PHE A 136 -20.92 5.75 15.79
CA PHE A 136 -21.59 5.18 14.61
C PHE A 136 -23.04 5.67 14.50
N VAL A 137 -23.70 5.74 15.66
CA VAL A 137 -25.08 6.18 15.81
C VAL A 137 -25.22 7.66 15.45
N PHE A 138 -24.30 8.50 15.91
CA PHE A 138 -24.21 9.90 15.47
C PHE A 138 -23.98 10.02 13.97
N TRP A 139 -23.09 9.20 13.39
CA TRP A 139 -22.79 9.26 11.96
C TRP A 139 -24.00 8.88 11.10
N ILE A 140 -24.71 7.80 11.46
CA ILE A 140 -25.96 7.42 10.83
C ILE A 140 -26.99 8.55 10.94
N LYS A 141 -27.15 9.14 12.13
CA LYS A 141 -28.03 10.29 12.37
C LYS A 141 -27.69 11.46 11.45
N ARG A 142 -26.40 11.81 11.33
CA ARG A 142 -25.92 12.88 10.44
C ARG A 142 -26.23 12.57 8.97
N VAL A 143 -26.10 11.32 8.52
CA VAL A 143 -26.50 10.93 7.14
C VAL A 143 -27.98 11.18 6.90
N PHE A 144 -28.84 10.85 7.87
CA PHE A 144 -30.28 11.10 7.78
C PHE A 144 -30.65 12.60 7.87
N GLU A 145 -29.95 13.36 8.69
CA GLU A 145 -30.21 14.79 8.92
C GLU A 145 -29.65 15.67 7.79
N THR A 146 -28.38 15.47 7.39
CA THR A 146 -27.71 16.29 6.36
C THR A 146 -27.98 15.84 4.94
N GLY A 147 -28.52 14.63 4.73
CA GLY A 147 -29.10 14.20 3.44
C GLY A 147 -30.26 15.09 2.97
N ARG A 148 -30.82 15.93 3.85
CA ARG A 148 -31.84 16.95 3.57
C ARG A 148 -31.26 18.34 3.25
N SER A 149 -29.94 18.53 3.36
CA SER A 149 -29.33 19.84 3.15
C SER A 149 -29.45 20.29 1.69
N LYS A 150 -29.65 21.61 1.50
CA LYS A 150 -29.62 22.25 0.17
C LYS A 150 -28.20 22.53 -0.30
N ASP A 151 -27.21 22.50 0.60
CA ASP A 151 -25.79 22.71 0.29
C ASP A 151 -25.12 21.36 -0.03
N GLU A 152 -24.64 21.20 -1.25
CA GLU A 152 -23.95 19.99 -1.72
C GLU A 152 -22.70 19.66 -0.89
N ASN A 153 -22.06 20.67 -0.29
CA ASN A 153 -20.87 20.47 0.56
C ASN A 153 -21.21 19.88 1.94
N GLN A 154 -22.49 19.85 2.31
CA GLN A 154 -22.97 19.28 3.57
C GLN A 154 -23.59 17.89 3.41
N LEU A 155 -23.69 17.38 2.17
CA LEU A 155 -24.19 16.04 1.92
C LEU A 155 -23.29 15.00 2.60
N PRO A 156 -23.88 13.98 3.25
CA PRO A 156 -23.10 12.95 3.91
C PRO A 156 -22.33 12.15 2.85
N ARG A 157 -21.01 12.15 2.96
CA ARG A 157 -20.18 11.25 2.17
C ARG A 157 -20.34 9.86 2.77
N ILE A 158 -20.86 8.92 1.98
CA ILE A 158 -20.87 7.51 2.35
C ILE A 158 -19.39 7.10 2.54
N PRO A 159 -19.02 6.38 3.62
CA PRO A 159 -17.65 5.98 3.84
C PRO A 159 -17.33 4.92 2.81
N VAL A 160 -16.17 5.06 2.17
CA VAL A 160 -15.64 4.02 1.31
C VAL A 160 -15.46 2.76 2.16
N ILE A 161 -15.92 1.60 1.66
CA ILE A 161 -15.54 0.30 2.22
C ILE A 161 -14.02 0.20 2.04
N ASN A 162 -13.29 0.46 3.11
CA ASN A 162 -11.86 0.25 3.18
C ASN A 162 -11.65 -1.17 3.68
N TYR A 163 -10.91 -1.99 2.94
CA TYR A 163 -10.79 -3.43 3.21
C TYR A 163 -9.96 -3.78 4.44
N GLY A 164 -9.57 -2.78 5.25
CA GLY A 164 -8.67 -2.91 6.38
C GLY A 164 -7.27 -3.34 5.94
N VAL A 165 -6.25 -2.85 6.62
CA VAL A 165 -4.91 -3.40 6.47
C VAL A 165 -4.82 -4.63 7.36
N PRO A 166 -4.59 -5.85 6.87
CA PRO A 166 -4.29 -6.99 7.75
C PRO A 166 -2.96 -6.72 8.46
N VAL A 167 -2.99 -6.46 9.77
CA VAL A 167 -1.84 -5.92 10.54
C VAL A 167 -0.87 -7.02 11.02
N ASN A 168 -0.96 -8.25 10.51
CA ASN A 168 -0.18 -9.39 11.01
C ASN A 168 1.35 -9.19 10.97
N LEU A 169 1.90 -8.58 9.91
CA LEU A 169 3.35 -8.33 9.81
C LEU A 169 3.86 -7.22 10.73
N SER A 170 3.06 -6.19 10.95
CA SER A 170 3.49 -5.01 11.72
C SER A 170 3.65 -5.30 13.21
N VAL A 171 3.01 -6.36 13.74
CA VAL A 171 3.10 -6.71 15.17
C VAL A 171 4.30 -7.60 15.51
N GLY A 172 5.11 -7.98 14.50
CA GLY A 172 6.41 -8.65 14.70
C GLY A 172 6.37 -10.16 14.89
N GLU A 173 5.30 -10.74 15.43
CA GLU A 173 5.16 -12.19 15.62
C GLU A 173 3.96 -12.78 14.90
N LEU A 174 4.22 -13.74 14.00
CA LEU A 174 3.19 -14.40 13.20
C LEU A 174 2.51 -15.53 13.97
N ASN A 175 3.20 -16.19 14.91
CA ASN A 175 2.62 -17.25 15.74
C ASN A 175 1.93 -16.64 16.97
N PHE A 176 0.72 -17.09 17.28
CA PHE A 176 -0.08 -16.53 18.38
C PHE A 176 0.59 -16.71 19.76
N VAL A 177 1.25 -17.84 20.01
CA VAL A 177 1.94 -18.14 21.28
C VAL A 177 3.14 -17.23 21.46
N GLU A 178 3.98 -17.11 20.42
CA GLU A 178 5.16 -16.25 20.47
C GLU A 178 4.77 -14.78 20.57
N PHE A 179 3.67 -14.38 19.92
CA PHE A 179 3.10 -13.06 20.13
C PHE A 179 2.67 -12.83 21.59
N LEU A 180 1.95 -13.77 22.20
CA LEU A 180 1.55 -13.65 23.61
C LEU A 180 2.77 -13.59 24.52
N ARG A 181 3.82 -14.39 24.26
CA ARG A 181 5.09 -14.33 24.98
C ARG A 181 5.67 -12.92 24.91
N ALA A 182 5.91 -12.40 23.72
CA ALA A 182 6.44 -11.06 23.51
C ALA A 182 5.56 -9.98 24.16
N PHE A 183 4.23 -10.08 24.01
CA PHE A 183 3.26 -9.17 24.63
C PHE A 183 3.35 -9.18 26.16
N THR A 184 3.48 -10.37 26.76
CA THR A 184 3.62 -10.49 28.22
C THR A 184 4.95 -9.98 28.75
N GLU A 185 6.03 -10.05 27.98
CA GLU A 185 7.32 -9.43 28.32
C GLU A 185 7.22 -7.90 28.36
N GLN A 186 6.32 -7.31 27.56
CA GLN A 186 6.06 -5.86 27.58
C GLN A 186 5.17 -5.41 28.75
N ARG A 187 4.74 -6.32 29.64
CA ARG A 187 3.85 -6.01 30.77
C ARG A 187 4.30 -4.77 31.55
N ARG A 188 5.58 -4.72 31.95
CA ARG A 188 6.09 -3.61 32.76
C ARG A 188 6.00 -2.27 32.01
N ALA A 189 6.36 -2.25 30.73
CA ALA A 189 6.26 -1.05 29.90
C ALA A 189 4.80 -0.60 29.75
N LEU A 190 3.88 -1.55 29.53
CA LEU A 190 2.43 -1.31 29.47
C LEU A 190 1.87 -0.82 30.81
N GLU A 191 2.36 -1.35 31.94
CA GLU A 191 2.04 -0.93 33.31
C GLU A 191 2.63 0.44 33.69
N GLU A 192 3.70 0.88 33.04
CA GLU A 192 4.27 2.22 33.21
C GLU A 192 3.55 3.29 32.37
N LEU A 193 2.72 2.90 31.38
CA LEU A 193 1.91 3.85 30.60
C LEU A 193 0.97 4.66 31.51
N ARG A 194 0.98 5.97 31.34
CA ARG A 194 0.11 6.90 32.10
C ARG A 194 -1.34 6.89 31.64
N CYS A 195 -1.58 6.53 30.38
CA CYS A 195 -2.90 6.44 29.76
C CYS A 195 -2.83 5.47 28.57
N VAL A 196 -3.96 4.87 28.19
CA VAL A 196 -4.05 3.85 27.15
C VAL A 196 -5.19 4.20 26.20
N PHE A 197 -4.97 4.05 24.89
CA PHE A 197 -6.02 4.25 23.89
C PHE A 197 -7.05 3.10 23.92
N VAL A 198 -8.28 3.38 23.52
CA VAL A 198 -9.37 2.38 23.52
C VAL A 198 -9.00 1.19 22.64
N GLU A 199 -8.25 1.41 21.57
CA GLU A 199 -7.75 0.40 20.64
C GLU A 199 -6.79 -0.57 21.32
N VAL A 200 -5.85 -0.05 22.14
CA VAL A 200 -4.88 -0.89 22.86
C VAL A 200 -5.59 -1.70 23.95
N LYS A 201 -6.53 -1.08 24.67
CA LYS A 201 -7.37 -1.76 25.66
C LYS A 201 -8.26 -2.84 25.01
N GLY A 202 -8.93 -2.50 23.90
CA GLY A 202 -9.77 -3.43 23.14
C GLY A 202 -8.96 -4.56 22.51
N PHE A 203 -7.75 -4.29 22.04
CA PHE A 203 -6.86 -5.33 21.54
C PHE A 203 -6.42 -6.29 22.66
N ALA A 204 -6.02 -5.77 23.83
CA ALA A 204 -5.72 -6.61 24.99
C ALA A 204 -6.94 -7.45 25.44
N GLN A 205 -8.15 -6.90 25.30
CA GLN A 205 -9.40 -7.61 25.55
C GLN A 205 -9.60 -8.78 24.59
N LEU A 206 -9.43 -8.55 23.28
CA LEU A 206 -9.50 -9.57 22.25
C LEU A 206 -8.47 -10.69 22.48
N LEU A 207 -7.25 -10.35 22.92
CA LEU A 207 -6.23 -11.35 23.29
C LEU A 207 -6.69 -12.23 24.45
N CYS A 208 -7.33 -11.65 25.47
CA CYS A 208 -7.91 -12.43 26.57
C CYS A 208 -8.96 -13.40 26.04
N TYR A 209 -9.89 -12.93 25.20
CA TYR A 209 -10.96 -13.76 24.63
C TYR A 209 -10.41 -14.90 23.79
N ALA A 210 -9.43 -14.62 22.92
CA ALA A 210 -8.81 -15.64 22.07
C ALA A 210 -8.07 -16.70 22.90
N THR A 211 -7.25 -16.27 23.85
CA THR A 211 -6.46 -17.16 24.71
C THR A 211 -7.37 -18.07 25.52
N ASP A 212 -8.41 -17.50 26.13
CA ASP A 212 -9.37 -18.20 26.98
C ASP A 212 -10.18 -19.24 26.19
N TYR A 213 -10.65 -18.87 24.99
CA TYR A 213 -11.38 -19.79 24.11
C TYR A 213 -10.51 -20.97 23.67
N LEU A 214 -9.28 -20.72 23.21
CA LEU A 214 -8.38 -21.76 22.71
C LEU A 214 -8.00 -22.78 23.79
N ILE A 215 -7.82 -22.33 25.03
CA ILE A 215 -7.53 -23.19 26.18
C ILE A 215 -8.75 -24.06 26.54
N GLU A 216 -9.94 -23.45 26.63
CA GLU A 216 -11.14 -24.14 27.11
C GLU A 216 -11.74 -25.09 26.07
N LYS A 217 -11.85 -24.65 24.82
CA LYS A 217 -12.53 -25.41 23.76
C LYS A 217 -11.61 -26.38 23.04
N LYS A 218 -10.29 -26.14 23.05
CA LYS A 218 -9.27 -26.95 22.36
C LYS A 218 -9.71 -27.36 20.94
N PRO A 219 -10.13 -26.40 20.10
CA PRO A 219 -10.66 -26.69 18.77
C PRO A 219 -9.60 -27.42 17.93
N GLN A 220 -10.00 -28.52 17.29
CA GLN A 220 -9.10 -29.30 16.46
C GLN A 220 -8.97 -28.69 15.05
N ASN A 221 -7.78 -28.78 14.46
CA ASN A 221 -7.49 -28.38 13.08
C ASN A 221 -7.53 -26.86 12.78
N LEU A 222 -7.42 -26.01 13.79
CA LEU A 222 -7.13 -24.58 13.55
C LEU A 222 -5.73 -24.39 12.96
N ARG A 223 -5.61 -23.38 12.11
CA ARG A 223 -4.36 -22.86 11.56
C ARG A 223 -4.15 -21.39 11.91
N GLU A 224 -5.22 -20.67 12.22
CA GLU A 224 -5.18 -19.22 12.33
C GLU A 224 -6.19 -18.72 13.39
N VAL A 225 -5.81 -17.64 14.08
CA VAL A 225 -6.66 -16.80 14.93
C VAL A 225 -6.65 -15.38 14.37
N VAL A 226 -7.84 -14.80 14.23
CA VAL A 226 -8.04 -13.43 13.75
C VAL A 226 -8.74 -12.63 14.84
N LEU A 227 -8.13 -11.52 15.23
CA LEU A 227 -8.64 -10.58 16.22
C LEU A 227 -9.10 -9.30 15.52
N GLU A 228 -10.35 -8.93 15.71
CA GLU A 228 -10.94 -7.77 15.04
C GLU A 228 -11.59 -6.82 16.05
N LEU A 229 -11.12 -5.58 16.06
CA LEU A 229 -11.70 -4.50 16.85
C LEU A 229 -12.37 -3.51 15.90
N ILE A 230 -13.69 -3.48 15.95
CA ILE A 230 -14.49 -2.82 14.93
C ILE A 230 -14.99 -1.49 15.44
N TYR A 231 -14.51 -0.42 14.81
CA TYR A 231 -14.97 0.96 15.03
C TYR A 231 -15.75 1.47 13.81
N PRO A 232 -16.59 2.50 13.94
CA PRO A 232 -17.08 3.31 12.82
C PRO A 232 -15.99 4.23 12.25
N ALA A 233 -14.78 3.70 12.12
CA ALA A 233 -13.64 4.38 11.55
C ALA A 233 -13.40 3.88 10.12
N SER A 234 -12.60 4.62 9.36
CA SER A 234 -12.20 4.22 8.01
C SER A 234 -11.34 2.95 7.99
N GLU A 235 -10.75 2.52 9.11
CA GLU A 235 -9.86 1.34 9.19
C GLU A 235 -10.05 0.62 10.55
N PRO A 236 -10.86 -0.46 10.63
CA PRO A 236 -10.94 -1.27 11.85
C PRO A 236 -9.65 -2.06 12.05
N LEU A 237 -9.22 -2.23 13.30
CA LEU A 237 -8.03 -3.01 13.62
C LEU A 237 -8.31 -4.50 13.36
N ARG A 238 -7.49 -5.12 12.52
CA ARG A 238 -7.57 -6.54 12.19
C ARG A 238 -6.19 -7.18 12.25
N VAL A 239 -5.99 -8.09 13.20
CA VAL A 239 -4.71 -8.77 13.41
C VAL A 239 -4.90 -10.28 13.23
N ARG A 240 -3.92 -10.95 12.62
CA ARG A 240 -4.01 -12.38 12.27
C ARG A 240 -2.76 -13.10 12.77
N PHE A 241 -2.95 -14.30 13.32
CA PHE A 241 -1.88 -15.11 13.89
C PHE A 241 -2.02 -16.57 13.49
N TYR A 242 -0.91 -17.25 13.23
CA TYR A 242 -0.85 -18.70 13.06
C TYR A 242 -0.97 -19.43 14.39
N VAL A 243 -1.54 -20.63 14.30
CA VAL A 243 -1.82 -21.53 15.41
C VAL A 243 -1.27 -22.90 15.05
N GLU A 244 -0.28 -23.38 15.80
CA GLU A 244 0.24 -24.75 15.64
C GLU A 244 -0.69 -25.78 16.28
N LYS A 245 -0.64 -27.04 15.83
CA LYS A 245 -1.59 -28.09 16.22
C LYS A 245 -1.67 -28.38 17.73
N GLU A 246 -0.66 -27.99 18.51
CA GLU A 246 -0.52 -28.30 19.95
C GLU A 246 -0.60 -27.05 20.86
N THR A 247 -1.06 -25.92 20.31
CA THR A 247 -1.11 -24.60 20.96
C THR A 247 -1.80 -24.55 22.32
N ALA A 248 -2.88 -25.32 22.53
CA ALA A 248 -3.69 -25.17 23.74
C ALA A 248 -2.91 -25.40 25.04
N TYR A 249 -1.91 -26.29 25.05
CA TYR A 249 -1.06 -26.53 26.25
C TYR A 249 0.00 -25.44 26.46
N GLU A 250 0.46 -24.81 25.39
CA GLU A 250 1.44 -23.73 25.44
C GLU A 250 0.83 -22.37 25.80
N LEU A 251 -0.49 -22.23 25.65
CA LEU A 251 -1.22 -21.01 25.98
C LEU A 251 -1.51 -20.84 27.48
N GLU A 252 -1.59 -21.95 28.24
CA GLU A 252 -1.95 -21.96 29.67
C GLU A 252 -1.13 -20.97 30.52
N PRO A 253 0.21 -20.87 30.37
CA PRO A 253 1.03 -19.92 31.12
C PRO A 253 0.69 -18.44 30.87
N PHE A 254 0.07 -18.12 29.72
CA PHE A 254 -0.23 -16.75 29.34
C PHE A 254 -1.62 -16.29 29.78
N ARG A 255 -2.55 -17.21 30.10
CA ARG A 255 -3.95 -16.90 30.42
C ARG A 255 -4.10 -15.82 31.49
N ASP A 256 -3.43 -16.00 32.63
CA ASP A 256 -3.51 -15.05 33.74
C ASP A 256 -2.67 -13.78 33.47
N SER A 257 -1.51 -13.94 32.86
CA SER A 257 -0.61 -12.82 32.53
C SER A 257 -1.27 -11.80 31.60
N VAL A 258 -1.95 -12.25 30.54
CA VAL A 258 -2.65 -11.38 29.57
C VAL A 258 -3.85 -10.71 30.24
N ARG A 259 -4.60 -11.44 31.09
CA ARG A 259 -5.70 -10.87 31.89
C ARG A 259 -5.21 -9.80 32.86
N GLU A 260 -4.08 -10.02 33.52
CA GLU A 260 -3.48 -9.03 34.42
C GLU A 260 -3.04 -7.78 33.66
N ILE A 261 -2.44 -7.94 32.47
CA ILE A 261 -2.13 -6.80 31.59
C ILE A 261 -3.41 -6.06 31.24
N TYR A 262 -4.45 -6.73 30.74
CA TYR A 262 -5.71 -6.06 30.44
C TYR A 262 -6.30 -5.36 31.67
N ARG A 263 -6.32 -5.99 32.85
CA ARG A 263 -6.80 -5.35 34.10
C ARG A 263 -6.00 -4.10 34.42
N SER A 264 -4.66 -4.15 34.29
CA SER A 264 -3.79 -2.99 34.49
C SER A 264 -4.06 -1.86 33.49
N LEU A 265 -4.49 -2.19 32.27
CA LEU A 265 -4.87 -1.22 31.23
C LEU A 265 -6.31 -0.74 31.37
N LYS A 266 -7.21 -1.57 31.92
CA LYS A 266 -8.65 -1.28 32.06
C LYS A 266 -8.90 -0.02 32.88
N ASP A 267 -8.10 0.14 33.95
CA ASP A 267 -8.16 1.25 34.90
C ASP A 267 -7.35 2.48 34.44
N LYS A 268 -6.65 2.37 33.30
CA LYS A 268 -5.88 3.46 32.70
C LYS A 268 -6.75 4.17 31.66
N GLU A 269 -7.51 5.12 32.17
CA GLU A 269 -8.39 6.00 31.41
C GLU A 269 -7.67 6.70 30.24
N CYS A 270 -8.37 6.76 29.11
CA CYS A 270 -7.99 7.57 27.98
C CYS A 270 -8.07 9.05 28.39
N PRO A 271 -7.27 9.95 27.81
CA PRO A 271 -7.40 11.39 28.04
C PRO A 271 -8.81 11.95 27.85
N TYR A 272 -9.63 11.27 27.03
CA TYR A 272 -11.03 11.60 26.80
C TYR A 272 -11.96 11.10 27.92
N ASP A 273 -11.61 10.09 28.69
CA ASP A 273 -12.40 9.64 29.87
C ASP A 273 -12.26 10.63 31.04
N MET A 274 -11.22 11.50 31.03
CA MET A 274 -11.15 12.65 31.94
C MET A 274 -12.35 13.60 31.79
N LEU A 275 -13.15 13.43 30.74
CA LEU A 275 -14.33 14.23 30.40
C LEU A 275 -15.64 13.66 30.93
N ASP A 276 -15.67 12.43 31.49
CA ASP A 276 -16.91 11.67 31.71
C ASP A 276 -17.56 11.85 33.09
N ASP A 277 -17.14 12.86 33.87
CA ASP A 277 -17.72 13.15 35.19
C ASP A 277 -18.82 14.22 35.12
N SER A 278 -20.00 13.89 35.65
CA SER A 278 -21.17 14.77 35.83
C SER A 278 -20.85 16.22 36.24
N PHE A 279 -21.60 17.16 35.64
CA PHE A 279 -21.46 18.63 35.67
C PHE A 279 -21.15 19.26 37.04
N GLU A 280 -21.59 18.65 38.15
CA GLU A 280 -21.45 19.18 39.51
C GLU A 280 -20.05 19.00 40.14
N LYS A 281 -19.15 18.20 39.55
CA LYS A 281 -17.73 18.06 39.97
C LYS A 281 -16.71 18.76 39.04
N VAL A 282 -17.17 19.45 37.99
CA VAL A 282 -16.38 19.69 36.76
C VAL A 282 -15.43 20.89 36.77
N VAL A 283 -15.75 22.02 37.42
CA VAL A 283 -14.96 23.26 37.20
C VAL A 283 -13.50 23.12 37.68
N GLY A 284 -13.28 22.62 38.90
CA GLY A 284 -11.94 22.43 39.46
C GLY A 284 -11.16 21.25 38.86
N LYS A 285 -11.83 20.24 38.29
CA LYS A 285 -11.18 19.12 37.57
C LYS A 285 -10.78 19.57 36.16
N ARG A 286 -11.67 20.26 35.44
CA ARG A 286 -11.44 20.82 34.10
C ARG A 286 -10.24 21.76 34.08
N GLU A 287 -10.17 22.74 34.98
CA GLU A 287 -9.04 23.68 35.03
C GLU A 287 -7.70 22.98 35.30
N ARG A 288 -7.70 21.96 36.17
CA ARG A 288 -6.50 21.14 36.45
C ARG A 288 -6.09 20.33 35.21
N VAL A 289 -7.05 19.73 34.50
CA VAL A 289 -6.80 18.96 33.28
C VAL A 289 -6.29 19.87 32.15
N LEU A 290 -6.91 21.03 31.94
CA LEU A 290 -6.45 22.04 30.98
C LEU A 290 -5.03 22.49 31.29
N LYS A 291 -4.73 22.80 32.55
CA LYS A 291 -3.37 23.19 32.98
C LYS A 291 -2.37 22.07 32.73
N LYS A 292 -2.72 20.82 33.05
CA LYS A 292 -1.88 19.64 32.82
C LYS A 292 -1.63 19.43 31.32
N LEU A 293 -2.67 19.49 30.49
CA LEU A 293 -2.55 19.32 29.03
C LEU A 293 -1.68 20.41 28.40
N ARG A 294 -1.87 21.68 28.79
CA ARG A 294 -1.03 22.78 28.32
C ARG A 294 0.44 22.58 28.70
N LEU A 295 0.72 22.17 29.94
CA LEU A 295 2.08 21.84 30.38
C LEU A 295 2.70 20.67 29.57
N GLN A 296 1.93 19.62 29.30
CA GLN A 296 2.39 18.50 28.47
C GLN A 296 2.68 18.94 27.03
N ILE A 297 1.84 19.78 26.43
CA ILE A 297 2.08 20.34 25.11
C ILE A 297 3.36 21.17 25.11
N GLU A 298 3.58 22.02 26.11
CA GLU A 298 4.82 22.79 26.24
C GLU A 298 6.06 21.89 26.40
N GLU A 299 5.97 20.81 27.17
CA GLU A 299 7.05 19.82 27.30
C GLU A 299 7.38 19.16 25.95
N LEU A 300 6.35 18.75 25.20
CA LEU A 300 6.51 18.16 23.88
C LEU A 300 7.05 19.15 22.85
N GLU A 301 6.61 20.42 22.88
CA GLU A 301 7.14 21.49 22.03
C GLU A 301 8.63 21.77 22.35
N ARG A 302 9.03 21.72 23.62
CA ARG A 302 10.45 21.79 24.02
C ARG A 302 11.24 20.58 23.51
N GLU A 303 10.67 19.39 23.53
CA GLU A 303 11.30 18.21 22.96
C GLU A 303 11.49 18.35 21.44
N VAL A 304 10.47 18.86 20.73
CA VAL A 304 10.56 19.21 19.31
C VAL A 304 11.73 20.18 19.08
N GLU A 305 11.83 21.25 19.86
CA GLU A 305 12.96 22.18 19.75
C GLU A 305 14.32 21.51 20.02
N ALA A 306 14.42 20.66 21.04
CA ALA A 306 15.64 19.94 21.36
C ALA A 306 16.08 19.05 20.19
N ARG A 307 15.14 18.31 19.57
CA ARG A 307 15.41 17.46 18.40
C ARG A 307 15.80 18.24 17.16
N GLN A 308 15.25 19.44 16.96
CA GLN A 308 15.65 20.32 15.85
C GLN A 308 17.07 20.88 16.00
N ARG A 309 17.53 21.12 17.24
CA ARG A 309 18.90 21.58 17.50
C ARG A 309 19.92 20.45 17.42
N TRP A 310 19.47 19.20 17.62
CA TRP A 310 20.34 18.04 17.62
C TRP A 310 20.58 17.49 16.20
N VAL A 311 21.77 17.76 15.68
CA VAL A 311 22.25 17.19 14.41
C VAL A 311 22.95 15.87 14.70
N ARG A 312 22.54 14.80 14.03
CA ARG A 312 23.12 13.46 14.22
C ARG A 312 24.00 13.11 13.02
N SER A 313 25.28 12.93 13.27
CA SER A 313 26.20 12.35 12.28
C SER A 313 26.16 10.82 12.38
N ILE A 314 25.96 10.16 11.25
CA ILE A 314 25.99 8.71 11.11
C ILE A 314 27.15 8.36 10.18
N LYS A 315 28.10 7.59 10.70
CA LYS A 315 29.18 7.02 9.91
C LYS A 315 28.69 5.72 9.26
N PRO A 316 28.50 5.68 7.93
CA PRO A 316 28.00 4.50 7.25
C PRO A 316 29.04 3.40 7.14
N ASP A 317 28.58 2.18 6.91
CA ASP A 317 29.47 1.08 6.52
C ASP A 317 29.90 1.23 5.07
N SER A 318 31.10 0.73 4.77
CA SER A 318 31.69 0.91 3.44
C SER A 318 30.95 0.08 2.39
N ILE A 319 30.45 0.75 1.35
CA ILE A 319 29.91 0.09 0.16
C ILE A 319 30.91 -0.88 -0.51
N ASN A 320 32.23 -0.66 -0.32
CA ASN A 320 33.25 -1.56 -0.85
C ASN A 320 33.24 -2.93 -0.16
N LEU A 321 32.87 -3.01 1.12
CA LEU A 321 32.68 -4.29 1.80
C LEU A 321 31.52 -5.07 1.18
N CYS A 322 30.42 -4.40 0.83
CA CYS A 322 29.32 -5.01 0.09
C CYS A 322 29.78 -5.52 -1.29
N ARG A 323 30.59 -4.74 -2.02
CA ARG A 323 31.12 -5.12 -3.35
C ARG A 323 32.04 -6.34 -3.26
N GLN A 324 32.93 -6.38 -2.26
CA GLN A 324 33.80 -7.52 -2.00
C GLN A 324 33.00 -8.78 -1.67
N ASP A 325 31.99 -8.64 -0.81
CA ASP A 325 31.12 -9.74 -0.40
C ASP A 325 30.32 -10.31 -1.59
N VAL A 326 29.70 -9.46 -2.41
CA VAL A 326 29.05 -9.87 -3.67
C VAL A 326 30.05 -10.56 -4.61
N GLY A 327 31.26 -10.01 -4.71
CA GLY A 327 32.36 -10.56 -5.51
C GLY A 327 32.85 -11.93 -5.05
N GLN A 328 32.62 -12.29 -3.78
CA GLN A 328 32.94 -13.59 -3.21
C GLN A 328 31.75 -14.56 -3.32
N LYS A 329 30.57 -14.16 -2.84
CA LYS A 329 29.39 -15.02 -2.73
C LYS A 329 28.85 -15.50 -4.07
N LEU A 330 28.81 -14.65 -5.10
CA LEU A 330 28.30 -15.05 -6.42
C LEU A 330 29.17 -16.12 -7.08
N PRO A 331 30.51 -15.97 -7.17
CA PRO A 331 31.37 -17.04 -7.68
C PRO A 331 31.31 -18.33 -6.86
N GLU A 332 31.30 -18.24 -5.52
CA GLU A 332 31.15 -19.40 -4.63
C GLU A 332 29.85 -20.14 -4.93
N PHE A 333 28.73 -19.43 -4.96
CA PHE A 333 27.41 -19.99 -5.28
C PHE A 333 27.41 -20.70 -6.63
N ILE A 334 27.94 -20.09 -7.69
CA ILE A 334 27.91 -20.68 -9.03
C ILE A 334 28.70 -21.98 -9.10
N ARG A 335 29.85 -22.07 -8.42
CA ARG A 335 30.74 -23.25 -8.44
C ARG A 335 30.16 -24.49 -7.74
N ARG A 336 29.18 -24.34 -6.85
CA ARG A 336 28.60 -25.49 -6.14
C ARG A 336 27.94 -26.49 -7.11
N GLU A 337 27.89 -27.77 -6.73
CA GLU A 337 27.46 -28.86 -7.62
C GLU A 337 25.94 -29.06 -7.71
N GLU A 338 25.14 -28.42 -6.83
CA GLU A 338 23.70 -28.63 -6.82
C GLU A 338 23.08 -28.23 -8.17
N PRO A 339 22.25 -29.09 -8.79
CA PRO A 339 21.75 -28.87 -10.13
C PRO A 339 20.78 -27.69 -10.20
N CYS A 340 19.94 -27.52 -9.17
CA CYS A 340 19.03 -26.41 -9.05
C CYS A 340 19.18 -25.75 -7.67
N LYS A 341 19.44 -24.45 -7.64
CA LYS A 341 19.74 -23.69 -6.42
C LYS A 341 19.42 -22.20 -6.58
N ALA A 342 19.24 -21.52 -5.47
CA ALA A 342 18.90 -20.11 -5.44
C ALA A 342 19.81 -19.32 -4.49
N ILE A 343 20.11 -18.07 -4.86
CA ILE A 343 20.79 -17.11 -4.00
C ILE A 343 20.01 -15.79 -3.99
N CYS A 344 19.78 -15.26 -2.80
CA CYS A 344 19.24 -13.93 -2.58
C CYS A 344 20.31 -13.02 -1.99
N LEU A 345 20.51 -11.87 -2.61
CA LEU A 345 21.44 -10.84 -2.16
C LEU A 345 20.64 -9.58 -1.84
N LEU A 346 20.45 -9.32 -0.55
CA LEU A 346 19.77 -8.15 0.03
C LEU A 346 20.75 -6.99 0.28
N HIS A 347 21.93 -7.01 -0.36
CA HIS A 347 22.96 -6.00 -0.20
C HIS A 347 22.50 -4.60 -0.62
N SER A 348 23.11 -3.56 -0.04
CA SER A 348 22.80 -2.17 -0.39
C SER A 348 22.94 -1.87 -1.90
N ALA A 349 22.20 -0.87 -2.38
CA ALA A 349 22.23 -0.53 -3.79
C ALA A 349 23.64 -0.06 -4.22
N GLY A 350 24.06 -0.48 -5.41
CA GLY A 350 25.40 -0.17 -5.90
C GLY A 350 26.53 -1.06 -5.34
N SER A 351 26.17 -2.20 -4.73
CA SER A 351 27.07 -3.31 -4.39
C SER A 351 27.53 -4.13 -5.60
N GLY A 352 26.95 -3.89 -6.79
CA GLY A 352 27.38 -4.53 -8.03
C GLY A 352 26.76 -5.90 -8.33
N LYS A 353 25.70 -6.33 -7.63
CA LYS A 353 25.00 -7.62 -7.83
C LYS A 353 24.81 -7.98 -9.30
N THR A 354 24.08 -7.12 -10.02
CA THR A 354 23.71 -7.33 -11.43
C THR A 354 24.90 -7.26 -12.38
N SER A 355 25.86 -6.37 -12.15
CA SER A 355 27.08 -6.29 -12.96
C SER A 355 27.97 -7.53 -12.79
N THR A 356 28.19 -7.96 -11.55
CA THR A 356 29.06 -9.10 -11.25
C THR A 356 28.51 -10.38 -11.87
N ILE A 357 27.20 -10.65 -11.73
CA ILE A 357 26.61 -11.84 -12.34
C ILE A 357 26.61 -11.76 -13.87
N ARG A 358 26.31 -10.58 -14.46
CA ARG A 358 26.32 -10.39 -15.91
C ARG A 358 27.70 -10.69 -16.47
N ASP A 359 28.74 -10.09 -15.90
CA ASP A 359 30.11 -10.23 -16.38
C ASP A 359 30.61 -11.67 -16.22
N TYR A 360 30.17 -12.38 -15.17
CA TYR A 360 30.43 -13.81 -15.02
C TYR A 360 29.73 -14.63 -16.12
N LEU A 361 28.43 -14.43 -16.34
CA LEU A 361 27.64 -15.17 -17.32
C LEU A 361 28.09 -14.88 -18.76
N LEU A 362 28.55 -13.66 -19.05
CA LEU A 362 29.13 -13.30 -20.35
C LEU A 362 30.49 -13.98 -20.60
N ARG A 363 31.14 -14.56 -19.59
CA ARG A 363 32.39 -15.32 -19.71
C ARG A 363 32.19 -16.82 -19.54
N ALA A 364 30.97 -17.26 -19.23
CA ALA A 364 30.67 -18.67 -18.99
C ALA A 364 30.79 -19.48 -20.29
N GLU A 365 31.44 -20.65 -20.19
CA GLU A 365 31.57 -21.61 -21.27
C GLU A 365 30.38 -22.58 -21.30
N GLY A 366 30.00 -23.01 -22.51
CA GLY A 366 28.88 -23.92 -22.71
C GLY A 366 27.61 -23.19 -23.16
N LYS A 367 26.45 -23.85 -23.01
CA LYS A 367 25.17 -23.27 -23.45
C LYS A 367 24.35 -22.73 -22.29
N HIS A 368 23.99 -21.44 -22.35
CA HIS A 368 23.35 -20.73 -21.25
C HIS A 368 22.09 -20.00 -21.70
N LEU A 369 20.97 -20.25 -21.01
CA LEU A 369 19.76 -19.46 -21.16
C LEU A 369 19.64 -18.53 -19.96
N VAL A 370 19.73 -17.23 -20.18
CA VAL A 370 19.59 -16.20 -19.15
C VAL A 370 18.24 -15.52 -19.31
N ILE A 371 17.38 -15.61 -18.29
CA ILE A 371 16.10 -14.90 -18.20
C ILE A 371 16.29 -13.78 -17.18
N TYR A 372 16.46 -12.56 -17.67
CA TYR A 372 16.58 -11.37 -16.84
C TYR A 372 15.21 -10.72 -16.68
N MET A 373 14.76 -10.60 -15.43
CA MET A 373 13.51 -9.94 -15.07
C MET A 373 13.74 -8.83 -14.06
N ALA A 374 13.28 -7.63 -14.40
CA ALA A 374 13.26 -6.50 -13.48
C ALA A 374 11.89 -5.84 -13.44
N SER A 375 11.61 -5.12 -12.36
CA SER A 375 10.38 -4.34 -12.18
C SER A 375 10.32 -3.12 -13.12
N ARG A 376 11.39 -2.75 -13.83
CA ARG A 376 11.44 -1.50 -14.62
C ARG A 376 11.96 -1.73 -16.04
N LEU A 377 11.21 -1.23 -17.03
CA LEU A 377 11.59 -1.26 -18.45
C LEU A 377 12.97 -0.65 -18.70
N ARG A 378 13.30 0.46 -18.02
CA ARG A 378 14.58 1.14 -18.18
C ARG A 378 15.77 0.30 -17.69
N LEU A 379 15.61 -0.45 -16.59
CA LEU A 379 16.68 -1.34 -16.11
C LEU A 379 16.90 -2.48 -17.09
N ILE A 380 15.82 -3.03 -17.63
CA ILE A 380 15.87 -4.06 -18.67
C ILE A 380 16.60 -3.54 -19.90
N ASP A 381 16.22 -2.37 -20.40
CA ASP A 381 16.85 -1.79 -21.59
C ASP A 381 18.34 -1.46 -21.32
N LYS A 382 18.68 -0.93 -20.13
CA LYS A 382 20.07 -0.66 -19.73
C LYS A 382 20.93 -1.93 -19.73
N GLU A 383 20.45 -3.01 -19.12
CA GLU A 383 21.21 -4.27 -19.06
C GLU A 383 21.26 -4.97 -20.42
N MET A 384 20.21 -4.86 -21.24
CA MET A 384 20.22 -5.33 -22.62
C MET A 384 21.30 -4.61 -23.46
N GLU A 385 21.40 -3.29 -23.37
CA GLU A 385 22.43 -2.53 -24.10
C GLU A 385 23.84 -2.90 -23.64
N LYS A 386 24.06 -3.18 -22.34
CA LYS A 386 25.36 -3.67 -21.86
C LYS A 386 25.71 -5.06 -22.38
N VAL A 387 24.73 -5.95 -22.51
CA VAL A 387 24.94 -7.28 -23.11
C VAL A 387 25.24 -7.14 -24.60
N LYS A 388 24.54 -6.26 -25.34
CA LYS A 388 24.86 -5.95 -26.75
C LYS A 388 26.28 -5.39 -26.90
N ALA A 389 26.68 -4.49 -26.01
CA ALA A 389 28.00 -3.87 -26.01
C ALA A 389 29.16 -4.87 -25.78
N SER A 390 28.87 -6.12 -25.38
CA SER A 390 29.89 -7.18 -25.34
C SER A 390 30.45 -7.57 -26.72
N GLY A 391 29.72 -7.25 -27.80
CA GLY A 391 30.14 -7.54 -29.18
C GLY A 391 30.14 -9.02 -29.55
N ARG A 392 29.60 -9.90 -28.70
CA ARG A 392 29.56 -11.34 -28.95
C ARG A 392 28.40 -11.73 -29.88
N GLU A 393 28.73 -12.22 -31.06
CA GLU A 393 27.74 -12.67 -32.07
C GLU A 393 27.09 -14.01 -31.72
N ASP A 394 27.69 -14.80 -30.83
CA ASP A 394 27.16 -16.09 -30.38
C ASP A 394 26.10 -15.96 -29.26
N ILE A 395 25.68 -14.73 -28.97
CA ILE A 395 24.63 -14.39 -28.01
C ILE A 395 23.34 -13.96 -28.75
N GLY A 396 22.28 -14.73 -28.58
CA GLY A 396 20.93 -14.36 -29.02
C GLY A 396 20.24 -13.46 -27.99
N ILE A 397 19.80 -12.27 -28.39
CA ILE A 397 19.12 -11.32 -27.50
C ILE A 397 17.62 -11.25 -27.83
N ILE A 398 16.78 -11.52 -26.83
CA ILE A 398 15.32 -11.54 -26.95
C ILE A 398 14.72 -10.47 -26.06
N ARG A 399 13.98 -9.55 -26.67
CA ARG A 399 13.19 -8.52 -25.97
C ARG A 399 11.79 -8.47 -26.58
N GLU A 400 10.81 -8.97 -25.85
CA GLU A 400 9.40 -8.85 -26.20
C GLU A 400 8.77 -7.66 -25.50
N ARG A 401 8.02 -6.86 -26.26
CA ARG A 401 7.21 -5.76 -25.74
C ARG A 401 5.75 -6.03 -26.04
N ARG A 402 4.84 -5.33 -25.35
CA ARG A 402 3.42 -5.35 -25.70
C ARG A 402 3.34 -4.74 -27.11
N LYS A 403 2.91 -5.52 -28.10
CA LYS A 403 2.68 -4.96 -29.43
C LYS A 403 1.53 -3.95 -29.29
N PRO A 404 1.67 -2.72 -29.81
CA PRO A 404 0.51 -1.85 -29.97
C PRO A 404 -0.55 -2.65 -30.73
N SER A 405 -1.81 -2.41 -30.38
CA SER A 405 -2.98 -3.05 -31.01
C SER A 405 -3.11 -2.57 -32.45
N GLY A 406 -2.16 -2.92 -33.32
CA GLY A 406 -2.23 -2.61 -34.74
C GLY A 406 -3.56 -3.12 -35.28
N GLN A 407 -4.32 -2.24 -35.93
CA GLN A 407 -5.67 -2.47 -36.51
C GLN A 407 -6.39 -3.69 -35.91
N LYS A 408 -6.59 -3.71 -34.60
CA LYS A 408 -7.54 -4.68 -34.05
C LYS A 408 -8.90 -4.30 -34.61
N LEU A 409 -9.60 -5.27 -35.20
CA LEU A 409 -10.95 -5.07 -35.70
C LEU A 409 -11.82 -4.67 -34.52
N LEU A 410 -12.06 -3.38 -34.37
CA LEU A 410 -13.05 -2.87 -33.42
C LEU A 410 -14.41 -3.22 -34.00
N ARG A 411 -15.16 -4.08 -33.32
CA ARG A 411 -16.55 -4.30 -33.65
C ARG A 411 -17.32 -3.09 -33.14
N HIS A 412 -17.84 -2.30 -34.07
CA HIS A 412 -18.82 -1.27 -33.76
C HIS A 412 -20.16 -1.93 -33.39
N SER A 413 -20.71 -1.55 -32.24
CA SER A 413 -22.07 -1.87 -31.84
C SER A 413 -22.75 -0.59 -31.35
N GLY A 414 -23.41 0.14 -32.25
CA GLY A 414 -23.92 1.49 -31.98
C GLY A 414 -22.79 2.47 -31.63
N ASP A 415 -22.92 3.17 -30.49
CA ASP A 415 -21.90 4.09 -29.93
C ASP A 415 -20.77 3.37 -29.15
N SER A 416 -20.79 2.04 -29.11
CA SER A 416 -19.81 1.23 -28.37
C SER A 416 -18.81 0.53 -29.30
N PHE A 417 -17.63 0.24 -28.77
CA PHE A 417 -16.54 -0.43 -29.48
C PHE A 417 -16.09 -1.66 -28.67
N GLU A 418 -16.15 -2.83 -29.28
CA GLU A 418 -15.61 -4.07 -28.71
C GLU A 418 -14.36 -4.51 -29.46
N ASP A 419 -13.34 -4.95 -28.71
CA ASP A 419 -12.13 -5.51 -29.28
C ASP A 419 -12.36 -6.99 -29.64
N THR A 420 -12.05 -7.39 -30.87
CA THR A 420 -12.31 -8.75 -31.36
C THR A 420 -11.13 -9.71 -31.18
N GLN A 421 -9.96 -9.25 -30.71
CA GLN A 421 -8.77 -10.11 -30.55
C GLN A 421 -7.98 -9.86 -29.26
N SER A 422 -7.73 -10.94 -28.50
CA SER A 422 -6.78 -10.93 -27.38
C SER A 422 -5.35 -10.98 -27.89
N SER A 423 -4.50 -10.02 -27.50
CA SER A 423 -3.06 -10.10 -27.79
C SER A 423 -2.40 -11.16 -26.89
N GLU A 424 -1.47 -11.95 -27.45
CA GLU A 424 -0.75 -12.96 -26.68
C GLU A 424 0.08 -12.34 -25.54
N GLY A 425 0.39 -13.11 -24.49
CA GLY A 425 1.20 -12.64 -23.35
C GLY A 425 2.70 -12.46 -23.68
N ILE A 426 3.40 -11.57 -22.96
CA ILE A 426 4.83 -11.28 -23.16
C ILE A 426 5.71 -12.52 -22.87
N ILE A 427 5.43 -13.25 -21.78
CA ILE A 427 6.19 -14.46 -21.41
C ILE A 427 6.03 -15.54 -22.49
N LYS A 428 4.80 -15.78 -22.97
CA LYS A 428 4.52 -16.75 -24.04
C LYS A 428 5.34 -16.48 -25.30
N ARG A 429 5.31 -15.24 -25.80
CA ARG A 429 6.11 -14.84 -26.99
C ARG A 429 7.61 -14.97 -26.75
N THR A 430 8.07 -14.66 -25.55
CA THR A 430 9.49 -14.80 -25.18
C THR A 430 9.91 -16.27 -25.26
N VAL A 431 9.11 -17.18 -24.72
CA VAL A 431 9.35 -18.63 -24.77
C VAL A 431 9.35 -19.16 -26.21
N GLU A 432 8.44 -18.67 -27.06
CA GLU A 432 8.41 -19.04 -28.48
C GLU A 432 9.68 -18.61 -29.21
N LYS A 433 10.18 -17.39 -28.96
CA LYS A 433 11.46 -16.93 -29.52
C LYS A 433 12.66 -17.71 -28.99
N ILE A 434 12.65 -18.10 -27.71
CA ILE A 434 13.71 -18.98 -27.16
C ILE A 434 13.71 -20.31 -27.93
N ALA A 435 12.55 -20.90 -28.17
CA ALA A 435 12.42 -22.14 -28.93
C ALA A 435 12.89 -21.98 -30.39
N GLU A 436 12.58 -20.85 -31.03
CA GLU A 436 13.05 -20.51 -32.38
C GLU A 436 14.58 -20.38 -32.42
N TYR A 437 15.18 -19.62 -31.49
CA TYR A 437 16.62 -19.40 -31.43
C TYR A 437 17.38 -20.70 -31.17
N ARG A 438 16.81 -21.57 -30.34
CA ARG A 438 17.30 -22.94 -30.11
C ARG A 438 17.28 -23.76 -31.41
N GLN A 439 16.18 -23.74 -32.16
CA GLN A 439 16.05 -24.53 -33.40
C GLN A 439 17.07 -24.10 -34.45
N LYS A 440 17.36 -22.80 -34.55
CA LYS A 440 18.39 -22.27 -35.44
C LYS A 440 19.80 -22.73 -35.07
N GLY A 441 20.06 -23.04 -33.78
CA GLY A 441 21.33 -23.59 -33.32
C GLY A 441 22.54 -22.65 -33.42
N LEU A 442 22.30 -21.37 -33.71
CA LEU A 442 23.34 -20.35 -33.96
C LEU A 442 23.98 -19.78 -32.69
N TYR A 443 23.28 -19.90 -31.56
CA TYR A 443 23.67 -19.24 -30.32
C TYR A 443 24.11 -20.24 -29.26
N ASN A 444 25.23 -19.93 -28.60
CA ASN A 444 25.63 -20.63 -27.37
C ASN A 444 24.96 -20.02 -26.15
N GLN A 445 24.62 -18.74 -26.20
CA GLN A 445 23.93 -18.08 -25.10
C GLN A 445 22.68 -17.35 -25.60
N ILE A 446 21.60 -17.40 -24.82
CA ILE A 446 20.37 -16.66 -25.11
C ILE A 446 20.05 -15.80 -23.90
N TRP A 447 19.90 -14.49 -24.11
CA TRP A 447 19.46 -13.55 -23.09
C TRP A 447 18.04 -13.08 -23.40
N ALA A 448 17.09 -13.46 -22.53
CA ALA A 448 15.71 -13.05 -22.60
C ALA A 448 15.41 -11.99 -21.53
N PHE A 449 14.91 -10.85 -21.98
CA PHE A 449 14.68 -9.66 -21.18
C PHE A 449 13.17 -9.40 -21.01
N VAL A 450 12.65 -9.62 -19.80
CA VAL A 450 11.21 -9.61 -19.49
C VAL A 450 10.91 -8.71 -18.29
N THR A 451 9.75 -8.06 -18.27
CA THR A 451 9.28 -7.32 -17.09
C THR A 451 8.73 -8.26 -16.04
N GLN A 452 9.01 -8.02 -14.75
CA GLN A 452 8.37 -8.78 -13.66
C GLN A 452 6.84 -8.65 -13.67
N GLN A 453 6.31 -7.52 -14.15
CA GLN A 453 4.86 -7.31 -14.34
C GLN A 453 4.24 -8.21 -15.41
N ALA A 454 5.05 -8.89 -16.22
CA ALA A 454 4.49 -9.88 -17.14
C ALA A 454 4.12 -11.18 -16.42
N ASN A 455 4.56 -11.36 -15.17
CA ASN A 455 4.17 -12.46 -14.31
C ASN A 455 2.88 -12.11 -13.55
N THR A 456 1.75 -12.59 -14.04
CA THR A 456 0.41 -12.31 -13.51
C THR A 456 -0.49 -13.50 -13.75
N ASP A 457 -1.61 -13.51 -13.05
CA ASP A 457 -2.74 -14.34 -13.43
C ASP A 457 -3.56 -13.68 -14.52
N THR A 458 -4.24 -14.50 -15.31
CA THR A 458 -5.20 -14.05 -16.31
C THR A 458 -6.38 -15.00 -16.28
N ASP A 459 -7.48 -14.63 -16.94
CA ASP A 459 -8.65 -15.52 -17.04
C ASP A 459 -8.34 -16.83 -17.79
N THR A 460 -7.20 -16.91 -18.50
CA THR A 460 -6.73 -18.14 -19.19
C THR A 460 -5.65 -18.91 -18.42
N GLY A 461 -5.26 -18.43 -17.23
CA GLY A 461 -4.28 -19.05 -16.34
C GLY A 461 -3.07 -18.17 -16.02
N GLU A 462 -2.14 -18.73 -15.24
CA GLU A 462 -0.93 -18.05 -14.76
C GLU A 462 0.11 -17.91 -15.88
N THR A 463 0.61 -16.70 -16.14
CA THR A 463 1.55 -16.48 -17.25
C THR A 463 2.91 -17.15 -17.03
N ILE A 464 3.30 -17.39 -15.78
CA ILE A 464 4.51 -18.14 -15.41
C ILE A 464 4.52 -19.56 -16.01
N ARG A 465 3.33 -20.18 -16.20
CA ARG A 465 3.21 -21.53 -16.74
C ARG A 465 3.79 -21.66 -18.14
N HIS A 466 3.90 -20.56 -18.88
CA HIS A 466 4.56 -20.58 -20.19
C HIS A 466 6.07 -20.87 -20.08
N LEU A 467 6.74 -20.54 -18.98
CA LEU A 467 8.14 -20.94 -18.76
C LEU A 467 8.26 -22.44 -18.47
N ILE A 468 7.18 -23.05 -18.00
CA ILE A 468 7.03 -24.47 -17.68
C ILE A 468 6.57 -25.26 -18.93
N ASP A 469 6.40 -24.58 -20.07
CA ASP A 469 6.03 -25.21 -21.35
C ASP A 469 7.07 -26.27 -21.77
N PRO A 470 6.63 -27.43 -22.33
CA PRO A 470 7.52 -28.46 -22.87
C PRO A 470 8.58 -27.95 -23.87
N LYS A 471 8.37 -26.78 -24.48
CA LYS A 471 9.37 -26.10 -25.33
C LYS A 471 10.65 -25.75 -24.55
N ILE A 472 10.51 -25.38 -23.27
CA ILE A 472 11.61 -25.07 -22.34
C ILE A 472 12.00 -26.31 -21.52
N LEU A 473 11.04 -27.01 -20.92
CA LEU A 473 11.31 -28.20 -20.07
C LEU A 473 11.61 -29.48 -20.87
N ASN A 474 12.05 -29.36 -22.12
CA ASN A 474 12.43 -30.48 -22.94
C ASN A 474 13.70 -31.17 -22.38
N PRO A 475 13.69 -32.49 -22.08
CA PRO A 475 14.86 -33.16 -21.50
C PRO A 475 16.15 -33.05 -22.34
N VAL A 476 16.04 -33.00 -23.67
CA VAL A 476 17.20 -32.81 -24.57
C VAL A 476 17.78 -31.41 -24.43
N PHE A 477 16.92 -30.41 -24.21
CA PHE A 477 17.34 -29.04 -23.94
C PHE A 477 18.00 -28.94 -22.57
N LEU A 478 17.34 -29.44 -21.54
CA LEU A 478 17.80 -29.38 -20.15
C LEU A 478 19.13 -30.10 -19.90
N LYS A 479 19.45 -31.14 -20.68
CA LYS A 479 20.77 -31.80 -20.65
C LYS A 479 21.90 -30.95 -21.24
N ARG A 480 21.59 -30.01 -22.13
CA ARG A 480 22.58 -29.24 -22.90
C ARG A 480 22.71 -27.80 -22.43
N TRP A 481 21.67 -27.24 -21.80
CA TRP A 481 21.59 -25.84 -21.43
C TRP A 481 21.52 -25.68 -19.91
N HIS A 482 22.29 -24.72 -19.39
CA HIS A 482 22.17 -24.24 -18.03
C HIS A 482 21.27 -23.01 -18.01
N ILE A 483 20.21 -23.03 -17.20
CA ILE A 483 19.25 -21.94 -17.10
C ILE A 483 19.66 -21.01 -15.94
N HIS A 484 19.61 -19.71 -16.17
CA HIS A 484 19.86 -18.68 -15.18
C HIS A 484 18.67 -17.74 -15.16
N VAL A 485 18.02 -17.58 -14.01
CA VAL A 485 16.91 -16.64 -13.83
C VAL A 485 17.35 -15.55 -12.86
N ILE A 486 17.31 -14.29 -13.29
CA ILE A 486 17.67 -13.14 -12.46
C ILE A 486 16.40 -12.33 -12.20
N LEU A 487 15.99 -12.21 -10.94
CA LEU A 487 14.94 -11.29 -10.48
C LEU A 487 15.61 -10.10 -9.80
N ASP A 488 15.67 -8.95 -10.49
CA ASP A 488 16.27 -7.71 -9.98
C ASP A 488 15.22 -6.70 -9.51
N GLU A 489 15.45 -6.06 -8.37
CA GLU A 489 14.51 -5.15 -7.68
C GLU A 489 13.11 -5.78 -7.51
N PHE A 490 13.02 -6.97 -6.91
CA PHE A 490 11.75 -7.69 -6.77
C PHE A 490 10.77 -7.01 -5.80
N PHE A 491 11.23 -6.30 -4.76
CA PHE A 491 10.35 -5.42 -3.96
C PHE A 491 10.02 -4.09 -4.65
N GLY A 492 10.57 -3.85 -5.85
CA GLY A 492 10.30 -2.66 -6.65
C GLY A 492 8.89 -2.62 -7.28
N TYR A 493 8.12 -3.71 -7.17
CA TYR A 493 6.73 -3.78 -7.63
C TYR A 493 5.89 -4.64 -6.68
N ARG A 494 4.55 -4.52 -6.78
CA ARG A 494 3.61 -5.23 -5.89
C ARG A 494 3.49 -6.74 -6.16
N ASN A 495 4.19 -7.30 -7.14
CA ASN A 495 4.11 -8.74 -7.50
C ASN A 495 5.43 -9.50 -7.31
N GLY A 496 6.37 -8.93 -6.54
CA GLY A 496 7.70 -9.49 -6.33
C GLY A 496 7.70 -10.88 -5.70
N LEU A 497 6.99 -11.04 -4.58
CA LEU A 497 6.88 -12.33 -3.88
C LEU A 497 6.17 -13.38 -4.75
N TYR A 498 5.18 -12.97 -5.54
CA TYR A 498 4.54 -13.84 -6.54
C TYR A 498 5.54 -14.33 -7.60
N ALA A 499 6.42 -13.45 -8.07
CA ALA A 499 7.50 -13.82 -8.99
C ALA A 499 8.53 -14.77 -8.37
N ILE A 500 8.92 -14.57 -7.11
CA ILE A 500 9.82 -15.48 -6.41
C ILE A 500 9.18 -16.87 -6.29
N SER A 501 7.93 -16.94 -5.83
CA SER A 501 7.20 -18.20 -5.67
C SER A 501 7.12 -18.98 -6.99
N GLY A 502 6.71 -18.32 -8.08
CA GLY A 502 6.65 -18.93 -9.41
C GLY A 502 8.00 -19.40 -9.95
N MET A 503 9.10 -18.69 -9.64
CA MET A 503 10.44 -19.11 -10.06
C MET A 503 11.00 -20.28 -9.25
N LEU A 504 10.68 -20.36 -7.96
CA LEU A 504 11.03 -21.53 -7.14
C LEU A 504 10.28 -22.78 -7.65
N GLU A 505 9.01 -22.65 -8.02
CA GLU A 505 8.26 -23.75 -8.65
C GLU A 505 8.87 -24.15 -10.01
N PHE A 506 9.27 -23.18 -10.83
CA PHE A 506 9.96 -23.44 -12.09
C PHE A 506 11.27 -24.24 -11.87
N LEU A 507 12.10 -23.84 -10.90
CA LEU A 507 13.32 -24.56 -10.53
C LEU A 507 13.04 -26.00 -10.08
N GLN A 508 12.00 -26.23 -9.28
CA GLN A 508 11.59 -27.58 -8.87
C GLN A 508 11.25 -28.46 -10.08
N LYS A 509 10.54 -27.91 -11.08
CA LYS A 509 10.19 -28.65 -12.30
C LYS A 509 11.40 -28.93 -13.17
N VAL A 510 12.34 -27.98 -13.28
CA VAL A 510 13.62 -28.22 -13.96
C VAL A 510 14.41 -29.33 -13.27
N ASN A 511 14.49 -29.30 -11.93
CA ASN A 511 15.18 -30.32 -11.13
C ASN A 511 14.58 -31.72 -11.35
N ARG A 512 13.24 -31.83 -11.29
CA ARG A 512 12.52 -33.10 -11.56
C ARG A 512 12.73 -33.62 -12.98
N ALA A 513 12.93 -32.72 -13.95
CA ALA A 513 13.24 -33.08 -15.34
C ALA A 513 14.74 -33.37 -15.58
N GLY A 514 15.58 -33.33 -14.54
CA GLY A 514 17.02 -33.61 -14.62
C GLY A 514 17.84 -32.47 -15.23
N GLY A 515 17.32 -31.24 -15.23
CA GLY A 515 18.01 -30.06 -15.73
C GLY A 515 18.84 -29.33 -14.67
N ARG A 516 19.49 -28.24 -15.11
CA ARG A 516 20.25 -27.35 -14.22
C ARG A 516 19.74 -25.92 -14.30
N ALA A 517 19.44 -25.31 -13.16
CA ALA A 517 18.92 -23.96 -13.08
C ALA A 517 19.37 -23.19 -11.83
N ASN A 518 19.87 -21.97 -12.01
CA ASN A 518 20.20 -21.07 -10.93
C ASN A 518 19.21 -19.90 -10.88
N LEU A 519 18.69 -19.60 -9.70
CA LEU A 519 17.86 -18.42 -9.42
C LEU A 519 18.66 -17.38 -8.63
N TYR A 520 18.69 -16.14 -9.12
CA TYR A 520 19.35 -15.02 -8.49
C TYR A 520 18.30 -13.97 -8.12
N LEU A 521 18.13 -13.71 -6.83
CA LEU A 521 17.17 -12.75 -6.29
C LEU A 521 17.91 -11.53 -5.75
N PHE A 522 17.77 -10.38 -6.39
CA PHE A 522 18.49 -9.17 -6.02
C PHE A 522 17.54 -8.08 -5.56
N ASP A 523 17.77 -7.58 -4.35
CA ASP A 523 17.08 -6.40 -3.85
C ASP A 523 18.00 -5.65 -2.87
N ALA A 524 17.61 -4.43 -2.47
CA ALA A 524 18.29 -3.64 -1.46
C ALA A 524 17.35 -3.24 -0.30
N ASN A 525 16.05 -3.49 -0.45
CA ASN A 525 14.99 -3.12 0.49
C ASN A 525 14.62 -4.27 1.43
N GLY A 526 15.06 -5.50 1.17
CA GLY A 526 14.71 -6.65 2.02
C GLY A 526 15.47 -6.72 3.34
N TYR A 527 16.59 -5.99 3.46
CA TYR A 527 17.42 -5.77 4.65
C TYR A 527 17.86 -6.97 5.50
N SER A 528 16.93 -7.77 6.03
CA SER A 528 17.20 -8.95 6.83
C SER A 528 16.85 -10.23 6.06
N PRO A 529 17.73 -11.25 6.07
CA PRO A 529 17.39 -12.59 5.59
C PRO A 529 16.17 -13.21 6.27
N HIS A 530 15.98 -12.97 7.57
CA HIS A 530 14.82 -13.48 8.32
C HIS A 530 13.51 -12.84 7.87
N LEU A 531 13.54 -11.57 7.43
CA LEU A 531 12.35 -10.94 6.86
C LEU A 531 11.89 -11.67 5.59
N LEU A 532 12.81 -11.97 4.66
CA LEU A 532 12.44 -12.67 3.42
C LEU A 532 11.85 -14.05 3.70
N LYS A 533 12.38 -14.78 4.69
CA LYS A 533 11.78 -16.05 5.15
C LYS A 533 10.33 -15.85 5.58
N ARG A 534 10.09 -14.92 6.53
CA ARG A 534 8.74 -14.61 7.06
C ARG A 534 7.77 -14.21 5.95
N LEU A 535 8.20 -13.34 5.03
CA LEU A 535 7.38 -12.88 3.90
C LEU A 535 7.03 -14.01 2.92
N LEU A 536 7.95 -14.93 2.65
CA LEU A 536 7.68 -16.07 1.76
C LEU A 536 6.74 -17.09 2.40
N GLU A 537 6.80 -17.28 3.71
CA GLU A 537 5.88 -18.15 4.46
C GLU A 537 4.47 -17.55 4.46
N GLU A 538 4.34 -16.27 4.77
CA GLU A 538 3.05 -15.58 4.83
C GLU A 538 2.40 -15.44 3.45
N PHE A 539 3.18 -15.04 2.44
CA PHE A 539 2.69 -14.89 1.08
C PHE A 539 2.22 -16.24 0.50
N ARG A 540 2.82 -17.36 0.92
CA ARG A 540 2.40 -18.70 0.47
C ARG A 540 0.99 -19.04 0.93
N GLU A 541 0.57 -18.62 2.11
CA GLU A 541 -0.76 -18.92 2.65
C GLU A 541 -1.80 -17.90 2.19
N HIS A 542 -1.44 -16.62 2.10
CA HIS A 542 -2.41 -15.54 1.91
C HIS A 542 -2.37 -14.88 0.54
N GLU A 543 -1.27 -15.02 -0.20
CA GLU A 543 -1.05 -14.40 -1.51
C GLU A 543 -1.17 -12.86 -1.50
N VAL A 544 -1.15 -12.24 -0.32
CA VAL A 544 -1.21 -10.80 -0.08
C VAL A 544 -0.41 -10.44 1.17
N ILE A 545 0.29 -9.32 1.09
CA ILE A 545 1.09 -8.66 2.12
C ILE A 545 0.80 -7.16 1.99
N PRO A 546 0.31 -6.47 3.02
CA PRO A 546 0.09 -5.04 2.94
C PRO A 546 1.37 -4.23 3.16
N ASP A 547 1.28 -2.91 2.93
CA ASP A 547 2.30 -1.97 3.38
C ASP A 547 2.43 -2.05 4.91
N SER A 548 3.64 -2.22 5.41
CA SER A 548 3.90 -2.42 6.85
C SER A 548 5.32 -2.00 7.25
N ILE A 549 5.52 -1.72 8.53
CA ILE A 549 6.85 -1.64 9.15
C ILE A 549 7.01 -2.87 10.04
N VAL A 550 8.02 -3.69 9.74
CA VAL A 550 8.23 -4.98 10.40
C VAL A 550 9.49 -4.93 11.25
N LEU A 551 9.38 -5.37 12.50
CA LEU A 551 10.54 -5.68 13.33
C LEU A 551 11.01 -7.12 13.02
N SER A 552 12.28 -7.28 12.70
CA SER A 552 12.87 -8.57 12.34
C SER A 552 14.27 -8.72 12.94
N PRO A 553 14.70 -9.92 13.37
CA PRO A 553 16.09 -10.13 13.75
C PRO A 553 17.01 -9.93 12.53
N PHE A 554 18.21 -9.40 12.75
CA PHE A 554 19.22 -9.26 11.72
C PHE A 554 20.32 -10.32 11.85
N GLU A 555 20.56 -11.04 10.76
CA GLU A 555 21.73 -11.90 10.57
C GLU A 555 22.28 -11.65 9.16
N GLU A 556 23.59 -11.75 8.96
CA GLU A 556 24.19 -11.50 7.63
C GLU A 556 23.85 -12.60 6.61
N SER A 557 23.54 -13.81 7.06
CA SER A 557 23.25 -14.95 6.18
C SER A 557 22.25 -15.92 6.78
N LEU A 558 21.34 -16.43 5.94
CA LEU A 558 20.38 -17.47 6.27
C LEU A 558 20.34 -18.51 5.15
N TYR A 559 20.26 -19.79 5.53
CA TYR A 559 20.14 -20.90 4.60
C TYR A 559 18.79 -21.58 4.77
N LEU A 560 18.04 -21.72 3.69
CA LEU A 560 16.71 -22.32 3.66
C LEU A 560 16.66 -23.44 2.61
N ASP A 561 15.80 -24.42 2.83
CA ASP A 561 15.37 -25.37 1.80
C ASP A 561 13.90 -25.10 1.49
N ILE A 562 13.60 -24.72 0.24
CA ILE A 562 12.22 -24.52 -0.21
C ILE A 562 11.86 -25.65 -1.18
N ASN A 563 11.26 -26.70 -0.64
CA ASN A 563 10.76 -27.88 -1.38
C ASN A 563 11.84 -28.53 -2.26
N GLY A 564 13.03 -28.75 -1.70
CA GLY A 564 14.17 -29.36 -2.36
C GLY A 564 15.01 -28.40 -3.21
N ILE A 565 14.81 -27.09 -3.06
CA ILE A 565 15.66 -26.05 -3.66
C ILE A 565 16.41 -25.34 -2.53
N PRO A 566 17.75 -25.48 -2.44
CA PRO A 566 18.53 -24.73 -1.48
C PRO A 566 18.53 -23.25 -1.86
N LEU A 567 18.15 -22.40 -0.91
CA LEU A 567 18.13 -20.95 -1.02
C LEU A 567 19.07 -20.36 0.04
N GLU A 568 20.12 -19.69 -0.41
CA GLU A 568 20.98 -18.88 0.45
C GLU A 568 20.54 -17.43 0.40
N ILE A 569 20.39 -16.77 1.54
CA ILE A 569 20.01 -15.36 1.62
C ILE A 569 21.13 -14.64 2.36
N HIS A 570 21.75 -13.67 1.71
CA HIS A 570 22.84 -12.88 2.29
C HIS A 570 22.45 -11.40 2.30
N ALA A 571 22.76 -10.71 3.40
CA ALA A 571 22.54 -9.28 3.56
C ALA A 571 23.84 -8.63 4.05
N LYS A 572 24.23 -7.56 3.36
CA LYS A 572 25.33 -6.71 3.81
C LYS A 572 25.06 -5.26 3.47
N HIS A 573 25.13 -4.42 4.49
CA HIS A 573 24.79 -3.01 4.37
C HIS A 573 26.03 -2.15 4.18
N GLY A 574 25.86 -1.12 3.37
CA GLY A 574 26.86 -0.11 3.14
C GLY A 574 26.25 1.06 2.40
N TYR A 575 26.68 2.27 2.74
CA TYR A 575 26.21 3.47 2.09
C TYR A 575 27.39 4.19 1.44
N PRO A 576 27.22 4.67 0.20
CA PRO A 576 28.29 5.22 -0.60
C PRO A 576 28.45 6.73 -0.32
N ALA A 577 28.71 7.05 0.95
CA ALA A 577 29.05 8.38 1.46
C ALA A 577 30.11 8.24 2.56
N GLY A 578 30.95 9.26 2.77
CA GLY A 578 31.85 9.28 3.93
C GLY A 578 31.10 9.42 5.26
N GLU A 579 29.94 10.09 5.23
CA GLU A 579 29.12 10.43 6.39
C GLU A 579 27.70 10.81 5.94
N LEU A 580 26.69 10.46 6.74
CA LEU A 580 25.32 10.96 6.59
C LEU A 580 24.96 11.84 7.80
N ILE A 581 24.68 13.11 7.54
CA ILE A 581 24.33 14.11 8.55
C ILE A 581 22.81 14.28 8.53
N LEU A 582 22.14 13.84 9.60
CA LEU A 582 20.70 13.90 9.76
C LEU A 582 20.28 15.19 10.50
N HIS A 583 19.42 15.98 9.84
CA HIS A 583 18.80 17.20 10.33
C HIS A 583 17.29 17.00 10.47
N ARG A 584 16.70 17.60 11.51
CA ARG A 584 15.26 17.55 11.76
C ARG A 584 14.67 18.94 11.76
N ARG A 585 13.53 19.10 11.10
CA ARG A 585 12.75 20.33 11.12
C ARG A 585 11.29 19.99 11.34
N PHE A 586 10.65 20.68 12.28
CA PHE A 586 9.23 20.56 12.54
C PHE A 586 8.57 21.92 12.22
N PHE A 587 7.57 21.90 11.35
CA PHE A 587 6.72 23.04 11.06
C PHE A 587 5.46 22.91 11.89
N LEU A 588 5.39 23.67 12.98
CA LEU A 588 4.30 23.63 13.94
C LEU A 588 3.12 24.50 13.50
N TRP A 589 1.91 23.99 13.74
CA TRP A 589 0.65 24.73 13.63
C TRP A 589 0.36 25.31 12.24
N VAL A 590 0.71 24.54 11.21
CA VAL A 590 0.49 24.95 9.81
C VAL A 590 -1.01 25.04 9.53
N GLU A 591 -1.51 26.25 9.22
CA GLU A 591 -2.92 26.47 8.93
C GLU A 591 -3.26 26.24 7.47
N LYS A 592 -2.39 26.73 6.58
CA LYS A 592 -2.59 26.77 5.13
C LYS A 592 -1.40 26.19 4.40
N GLU A 593 -1.66 25.60 3.26
CA GLU A 593 -0.64 25.01 2.38
C GLU A 593 0.38 26.05 1.89
N GLU A 594 -0.07 27.25 1.49
CA GLU A 594 0.83 28.34 1.07
C GLU A 594 1.81 28.75 2.19
N GLU A 595 1.38 28.66 3.46
CA GLU A 595 2.24 28.95 4.60
C GLU A 595 3.36 27.90 4.74
N LEU A 596 3.00 26.62 4.63
CA LEU A 596 3.97 25.52 4.63
C LEU A 596 5.01 25.72 3.54
N ILE A 597 4.56 26.03 2.32
CA ILE A 597 5.44 26.27 1.16
C ILE A 597 6.44 27.38 1.48
N LYS A 598 5.98 28.52 2.01
CA LYS A 598 6.87 29.64 2.41
C LYS A 598 7.88 29.22 3.48
N GLN A 599 7.46 28.46 4.49
CA GLN A 599 8.34 27.98 5.55
C GLN A 599 9.40 26.99 5.03
N VAL A 600 9.01 26.07 4.15
CA VAL A 600 9.89 25.11 3.47
C VAL A 600 10.93 25.85 2.63
N VAL A 601 10.50 26.79 1.79
CA VAL A 601 11.41 27.58 0.94
C VAL A 601 12.43 28.37 1.77
N LYS A 602 11.98 29.02 2.85
CA LYS A 602 12.86 29.75 3.77
C LYS A 602 13.89 28.82 4.41
N TYR A 603 13.49 27.61 4.80
CA TYR A 603 14.39 26.62 5.37
C TYR A 603 15.42 26.14 4.34
N LEU A 604 14.99 25.74 3.14
CA LEU A 604 15.89 25.32 2.05
C LEU A 604 16.93 26.38 1.73
N LYS A 605 16.53 27.65 1.64
CA LYS A 605 17.45 28.78 1.38
C LYS A 605 18.50 28.93 2.49
N ALA A 606 18.14 28.63 3.73
CA ALA A 606 19.05 28.74 4.87
C ALA A 606 20.02 27.56 5.00
N THR A 607 19.65 26.38 4.51
CA THR A 607 20.43 25.13 4.72
C THR A 607 21.14 24.60 3.49
N LEU A 608 20.72 24.99 2.28
CA LEU A 608 21.33 24.53 1.03
C LEU A 608 22.69 25.21 0.79
N ASP A 609 23.74 24.41 0.60
CA ASP A 609 25.02 24.90 0.08
C ASP A 609 24.88 25.29 -1.40
N ARG A 610 25.38 26.47 -1.77
CA ARG A 610 25.38 26.98 -3.15
C ARG A 610 26.20 26.12 -4.11
N ASN A 611 27.18 25.38 -3.59
CA ASN A 611 28.01 24.45 -4.38
C ASN A 611 27.38 23.05 -4.51
N SER A 612 26.19 22.83 -3.93
CA SER A 612 25.45 21.58 -3.99
C SER A 612 24.10 21.80 -4.66
N THR A 613 23.53 20.73 -5.19
CA THR A 613 22.10 20.66 -5.52
C THR A 613 21.35 20.02 -4.34
N GLY A 614 20.17 20.55 -4.01
CA GLY A 614 19.22 19.95 -3.08
C GLY A 614 18.19 19.11 -3.82
N PHE A 615 17.88 17.91 -3.33
CA PHE A 615 16.74 17.12 -3.81
C PHE A 615 15.60 17.20 -2.79
N LEU A 616 14.45 17.75 -3.17
CA LEU A 616 13.25 17.81 -2.33
C LEU A 616 12.24 16.76 -2.80
N PHE A 617 12.01 15.78 -1.93
CA PHE A 617 11.01 14.73 -2.10
C PHE A 617 9.67 15.18 -1.52
N LEU A 618 8.63 15.14 -2.35
CA LEU A 618 7.26 15.51 -2.02
C LEU A 618 6.32 14.34 -2.30
N GLN A 619 5.31 14.15 -1.44
CA GLN A 619 4.27 13.15 -1.68
C GLN A 619 3.21 13.67 -2.66
N ASP A 620 2.81 14.93 -2.53
CA ASP A 620 1.78 15.56 -3.36
C ASP A 620 2.38 16.21 -4.62
N LYS A 621 1.92 15.77 -5.80
CA LYS A 621 2.31 16.37 -7.09
C LYS A 621 1.77 17.80 -7.25
N GLY A 622 0.63 18.13 -6.65
CA GLY A 622 0.00 19.45 -6.72
C GLY A 622 0.89 20.56 -6.18
N GLN A 623 1.70 20.26 -5.16
CA GLN A 623 2.59 21.21 -4.49
C GLN A 623 3.83 21.59 -5.31
N ILE A 624 4.23 20.78 -6.29
CA ILE A 624 5.50 20.95 -7.02
C ILE A 624 5.56 22.30 -7.74
N VAL A 625 4.49 22.67 -8.43
CA VAL A 625 4.46 23.89 -9.27
C VAL A 625 4.54 25.14 -8.40
N GLU A 626 3.79 25.16 -7.29
CA GLU A 626 3.80 26.29 -6.36
C GLU A 626 5.14 26.41 -5.64
N LEU A 627 5.70 25.30 -5.14
CA LEU A 627 7.05 25.27 -4.55
C LEU A 627 8.12 25.75 -5.53
N SER A 628 8.08 25.30 -6.78
CA SER A 628 9.00 25.74 -7.84
C SER A 628 8.97 27.26 -8.02
N HIS A 629 7.77 27.83 -8.13
CA HIS A 629 7.59 29.28 -8.27
C HIS A 629 8.12 30.06 -7.06
N HIS A 630 7.82 29.59 -5.85
CA HIS A 630 8.28 30.26 -4.62
C HIS A 630 9.80 30.15 -4.41
N LEU A 631 10.43 29.02 -4.74
CA LEU A 631 11.88 28.86 -4.71
C LEU A 631 12.57 29.84 -5.66
N GLU A 632 12.05 30.01 -6.87
CA GLU A 632 12.63 30.90 -7.88
C GLU A 632 12.47 32.38 -7.53
N LYS A 633 11.32 32.77 -6.96
CA LYS A 633 11.13 34.11 -6.38
C LYS A 633 12.18 34.44 -5.32
N GLU A 634 12.61 33.43 -4.56
CA GLU A 634 13.63 33.56 -3.52
C GLU A 634 15.07 33.41 -4.05
N GLY A 635 15.23 33.25 -5.37
CA GLY A 635 16.51 33.21 -6.07
C GLY A 635 17.13 31.82 -6.23
N LEU A 636 16.38 30.74 -5.98
CA LEU A 636 16.83 29.35 -6.16
C LEU A 636 16.30 28.78 -7.47
N THR A 637 17.18 28.37 -8.36
CA THR A 637 16.80 27.73 -9.63
C THR A 637 16.29 26.31 -9.42
N THR A 638 15.20 25.94 -10.10
CA THR A 638 14.55 24.64 -9.89
C THR A 638 14.53 23.76 -11.14
N LEU A 639 14.58 22.43 -10.93
CA LEU A 639 14.34 21.39 -11.92
C LEU A 639 13.25 20.45 -11.41
N ILE A 640 12.18 20.27 -12.18
CA ILE A 640 11.16 19.26 -11.90
C ILE A 640 11.59 17.96 -12.57
N ALA A 641 11.79 16.91 -11.78
CA ALA A 641 12.10 15.58 -12.26
C ALA A 641 10.82 14.74 -12.31
N THR A 642 10.66 13.91 -13.35
CA THR A 642 9.62 12.86 -13.42
C THR A 642 10.22 11.59 -14.04
N ALA A 643 9.82 10.40 -13.58
CA ALA A 643 10.29 9.15 -14.20
C ALA A 643 9.62 8.84 -15.54
N SER A 644 8.52 9.54 -15.87
CA SER A 644 7.77 9.27 -17.07
C SER A 644 8.38 9.83 -18.35
N SER A 645 9.35 10.74 -18.23
CA SER A 645 10.04 11.36 -19.36
C SER A 645 11.50 10.90 -19.47
N LYS A 646 11.94 10.58 -20.69
CA LYS A 646 13.35 10.31 -21.01
C LYS A 646 14.22 11.57 -21.00
N LYS A 647 13.64 12.79 -20.95
CA LYS A 647 14.38 14.05 -20.76
C LYS A 647 14.90 14.22 -19.33
N SER A 648 14.13 13.81 -18.32
CA SER A 648 14.46 14.02 -16.90
C SER A 648 15.87 13.57 -16.47
N PRO A 649 16.36 12.37 -16.85
CA PRO A 649 17.71 11.93 -16.46
C PRO A 649 18.81 12.77 -17.11
N ARG A 650 18.59 13.19 -18.36
CA ARG A 650 19.52 14.08 -19.06
C ARG A 650 19.56 15.45 -18.39
N ASP A 651 18.40 16.02 -18.12
CA ASP A 651 18.27 17.32 -17.44
C ASP A 651 18.83 17.28 -16.01
N ILE A 652 18.71 16.14 -15.33
CA ILE A 652 19.37 15.91 -14.05
C ILE A 652 20.88 15.89 -14.27
N ASN A 653 21.43 15.00 -15.09
CA ASN A 653 22.89 14.82 -15.18
C ASN A 653 23.62 16.02 -15.79
N GLU A 654 23.02 16.74 -16.74
CA GLU A 654 23.61 17.92 -17.41
C GLU A 654 23.26 19.25 -16.70
N GLY A 655 22.23 19.28 -15.85
CA GLY A 655 21.70 20.50 -15.26
C GLY A 655 22.51 21.06 -14.08
N SER A 656 22.43 22.37 -13.85
CA SER A 656 23.13 23.10 -12.78
C SER A 656 22.21 23.71 -11.71
N GLN A 657 20.93 23.33 -11.72
CA GLN A 657 19.90 23.91 -10.86
C GLN A 657 20.18 23.68 -9.37
N ASP A 658 19.76 24.64 -8.54
CA ASP A 658 19.95 24.60 -7.09
C ASP A 658 19.07 23.52 -6.44
N VAL A 659 17.83 23.35 -6.90
CA VAL A 659 16.88 22.39 -6.32
C VAL A 659 16.27 21.49 -7.39
N ILE A 660 16.28 20.18 -7.15
CA ILE A 660 15.51 19.19 -7.90
C ILE A 660 14.27 18.84 -7.08
N LEU A 661 13.09 19.04 -7.67
CA LEU A 661 11.80 18.66 -7.10
C LEU A 661 11.37 17.32 -7.68
N GLY A 662 10.96 16.38 -6.83
CA GLY A 662 10.50 15.07 -7.27
C GLY A 662 9.54 14.41 -6.30
N THR A 663 8.84 13.39 -6.80
CA THR A 663 7.90 12.56 -6.02
C THR A 663 8.34 11.11 -5.96
N SER A 664 7.49 10.23 -5.41
CA SER A 664 7.62 8.77 -5.49
C SER A 664 8.01 8.28 -6.89
N SER A 665 7.45 8.87 -7.95
CA SER A 665 7.80 8.55 -9.33
C SER A 665 9.30 8.74 -9.63
N VAL A 666 9.94 9.80 -9.11
CA VAL A 666 11.35 10.16 -9.35
C VAL A 666 12.31 9.22 -8.64
N SER A 667 11.93 8.75 -7.45
CA SER A 667 12.66 7.72 -6.72
C SER A 667 12.75 6.39 -7.49
N ARG A 668 12.05 6.24 -8.62
CA ARG A 668 11.99 5.02 -9.45
C ARG A 668 12.66 5.22 -10.83
N GLY A 669 13.97 4.97 -10.92
CA GLY A 669 14.74 4.90 -12.17
C GLY A 669 15.64 6.08 -12.56
N LEU A 670 15.77 7.16 -11.77
CA LEU A 670 16.68 8.29 -12.05
C LEU A 670 18.00 8.20 -11.26
N ASP A 671 19.10 8.53 -11.92
CA ASP A 671 20.44 8.66 -11.34
C ASP A 671 20.67 10.15 -11.02
N PHE A 672 21.21 10.47 -9.84
CA PHE A 672 21.49 11.84 -9.41
C PHE A 672 22.98 12.19 -9.49
N SER A 673 23.76 11.43 -10.27
CA SER A 673 25.16 11.71 -10.55
C SER A 673 25.33 13.05 -11.26
N ARG A 674 25.72 14.09 -10.51
CA ARG A 674 26.11 15.41 -11.00
C ARG A 674 27.56 15.71 -10.59
N PRO A 675 28.55 15.45 -11.45
CA PRO A 675 29.95 15.67 -11.10
C PRO A 675 30.25 17.15 -10.77
N HIS A 676 29.62 18.08 -11.50
CA HIS A 676 29.86 19.53 -11.39
C HIS A 676 29.10 20.22 -10.26
N LYS A 677 27.97 19.66 -9.81
CA LYS A 677 27.16 20.19 -8.70
C LYS A 677 26.39 19.05 -8.03
N PRO A 678 27.05 18.28 -7.15
CA PRO A 678 26.50 17.03 -6.63
C PRO A 678 25.24 17.24 -5.81
N VAL A 679 24.40 16.22 -5.76
CA VAL A 679 23.24 16.18 -4.86
C VAL A 679 23.71 15.72 -3.48
N ASN A 680 24.11 16.67 -2.62
CA ASN A 680 24.52 16.36 -1.24
C ASN A 680 23.44 16.69 -0.21
N HIS A 681 22.43 17.50 -0.55
CA HIS A 681 21.32 17.80 0.36
C HIS A 681 20.05 17.10 -0.11
N ILE A 682 19.39 16.38 0.78
CA ILE A 682 18.16 15.64 0.54
C ILE A 682 17.15 16.13 1.55
N TYR A 683 16.01 16.63 1.08
CA TYR A 683 14.91 17.13 1.88
C TYR A 683 13.72 16.22 1.68
N ILE A 684 13.12 15.73 2.76
CA ILE A 684 11.94 14.86 2.71
C ILE A 684 10.83 15.51 3.50
N LEU A 685 9.74 15.85 2.82
CA LEU A 685 8.53 16.33 3.48
C LEU A 685 7.73 15.15 4.02
N VAL A 686 7.57 15.10 5.34
CA VAL A 686 6.84 14.05 6.07
C VAL A 686 5.57 14.67 6.66
N THR A 687 4.43 14.41 6.02
CA THR A 687 3.15 14.98 6.43
C THR A 687 2.45 14.16 7.49
N ASP A 688 2.54 12.82 7.43
CA ASP A 688 1.88 11.86 8.32
C ASP A 688 2.46 10.43 8.19
N TRP A 689 1.82 9.45 8.85
CA TRP A 689 2.17 8.02 8.79
C TRP A 689 1.94 7.38 7.41
N GLY A 690 1.21 8.02 6.49
CA GLY A 690 1.11 7.60 5.09
C GLY A 690 2.47 7.62 4.36
N ILE A 691 3.51 8.19 4.98
CA ILE A 691 4.90 8.00 4.58
C ILE A 691 5.29 6.52 4.48
N GLU A 692 4.68 5.62 5.26
CA GLU A 692 4.94 4.17 5.23
C GLU A 692 4.89 3.57 3.83
N GLN A 693 3.87 3.94 3.05
CA GLN A 693 3.69 3.51 1.66
C GLN A 693 4.84 3.94 0.74
N ASN A 694 5.60 4.96 1.14
CA ASN A 694 6.67 5.58 0.37
C ASN A 694 8.04 5.44 1.05
N LEU A 695 8.17 4.77 2.21
CA LEU A 695 9.45 4.69 2.95
C LEU A 695 10.53 3.98 2.12
N VAL A 696 10.17 2.89 1.45
CA VAL A 696 11.06 2.15 0.54
C VAL A 696 11.59 3.06 -0.57
N GLU A 697 10.72 3.91 -1.11
CA GLU A 697 11.04 4.84 -2.19
C GLU A 697 11.97 5.97 -1.72
N ILE A 698 11.72 6.47 -0.52
CA ILE A 698 12.57 7.45 0.14
C ILE A 698 13.98 6.89 0.34
N LEU A 699 14.09 5.67 0.84
CA LEU A 699 15.38 4.99 1.00
C LEU A 699 16.08 4.80 -0.36
N GLN A 700 15.35 4.44 -1.41
CA GLN A 700 15.88 4.38 -2.77
C GLN A 700 16.36 5.75 -3.27
N ALA A 701 15.65 6.83 -2.97
CA ALA A 701 16.07 8.18 -3.31
C ALA A 701 17.35 8.59 -2.57
N ILE A 702 17.43 8.31 -1.27
CA ILE A 702 18.65 8.51 -0.44
C ILE A 702 19.83 7.72 -1.03
N SER A 703 19.60 6.49 -1.44
CA SER A 703 20.61 5.63 -2.06
C SER A 703 21.19 6.19 -3.37
N ARG A 704 20.39 6.94 -4.12
CA ARG A 704 20.76 7.43 -5.46
C ARG A 704 21.45 8.77 -5.45
N ALA A 705 21.29 9.54 -4.39
CA ALA A 705 22.08 10.74 -4.13
C ALA A 705 23.60 10.43 -3.91
N ARG A 706 23.99 9.15 -3.97
CA ARG A 706 25.37 8.64 -4.01
C ARG A 706 26.31 9.46 -4.91
N GLY A 707 25.94 9.66 -6.17
CA GLY A 707 26.81 10.25 -7.20
C GLY A 707 27.83 9.26 -7.80
N ASP A 708 28.91 9.79 -8.39
CA ASP A 708 30.06 9.05 -8.93
C ASP A 708 31.13 8.74 -7.86
N GLU A 709 32.21 8.03 -8.23
CA GLU A 709 33.28 7.62 -7.30
C GLU A 709 33.94 8.79 -6.52
N GLU A 710 33.92 10.01 -7.07
CA GLU A 710 34.47 11.19 -6.41
C GLU A 710 33.47 11.76 -5.40
N THR A 711 32.21 11.89 -5.81
CA THR A 711 31.13 12.46 -5.01
C THR A 711 30.60 11.50 -3.93
N GLU A 712 30.89 10.19 -4.06
CA GLU A 712 30.72 9.14 -3.04
C GLU A 712 31.51 9.38 -1.75
N LYS A 713 32.56 10.21 -1.78
CA LYS A 713 33.38 10.48 -0.59
C LYS A 713 32.87 11.69 0.21
N ARG A 714 31.93 12.46 -0.35
CA ARG A 714 31.42 13.68 0.27
C ARG A 714 30.32 13.35 1.30
N PRO A 715 30.23 14.11 2.41
CA PRO A 715 29.10 13.99 3.34
C PRO A 715 27.77 14.26 2.63
N LYS A 716 26.74 13.52 3.04
CA LYS A 716 25.35 13.73 2.59
C LYS A 716 24.54 14.29 3.74
N HIS A 717 23.70 15.27 3.47
CA HIS A 717 22.84 15.95 4.42
C HIS A 717 21.40 15.55 4.18
N LEU A 718 20.80 14.83 5.12
CA LEU A 718 19.40 14.43 5.07
C LEU A 718 18.60 15.33 6.01
N HIS A 719 17.61 16.04 5.48
CA HIS A 719 16.72 16.90 6.22
C HIS A 719 15.31 16.29 6.22
N LEU A 720 14.87 15.81 7.38
CA LEU A 720 13.50 15.33 7.59
C LEU A 720 12.63 16.51 8.04
N LEU A 721 11.62 16.83 7.23
CA LEU A 721 10.75 18.00 7.40
C LEU A 721 9.35 17.53 7.84
N TYR A 722 9.08 17.54 9.13
CA TYR A 722 7.82 17.11 9.72
C TYR A 722 6.80 18.23 9.74
N VAL A 723 5.58 17.94 9.28
CA VAL A 723 4.45 18.89 9.33
C VAL A 723 3.53 18.52 10.48
N ILE A 724 3.28 19.48 11.37
CA ILE A 724 2.25 19.41 12.41
C ILE A 724 1.15 20.41 12.02
N PRO A 725 0.05 19.96 11.41
CA PRO A 725 -1.01 20.86 10.98
C PRO A 725 -1.77 21.43 12.18
N LYS A 726 -2.33 22.64 12.03
CA LYS A 726 -3.30 23.16 12.98
C LYS A 726 -4.59 22.36 12.94
N GLU A 727 -5.29 22.33 14.06
CA GLU A 727 -6.57 21.65 14.21
C GLU A 727 -7.59 22.22 13.21
N LYS A 728 -8.22 21.34 12.43
CA LYS A 728 -9.31 21.72 11.50
C LYS A 728 -10.64 21.51 12.19
N ASP A 729 -11.55 22.48 12.06
CA ASP A 729 -12.85 22.44 12.75
C ASP A 729 -13.61 21.14 12.50
N TYR A 730 -13.66 20.64 11.26
CA TYR A 730 -14.36 19.39 10.95
C TYR A 730 -13.78 18.14 11.67
N VAL A 731 -12.48 18.14 11.99
CA VAL A 731 -11.84 17.02 12.72
C VAL A 731 -12.26 17.09 14.17
N ILE A 732 -12.27 18.30 14.74
CA ILE A 732 -12.73 18.53 16.11
C ILE A 732 -14.21 18.20 16.24
N ASP A 733 -15.05 18.65 15.31
CA ASP A 733 -16.48 18.32 15.24
C ASP A 733 -16.69 16.81 15.12
N HIS A 734 -15.82 16.11 14.39
CA HIS A 734 -15.86 14.66 14.28
C HIS A 734 -15.49 13.98 15.59
N ILE A 735 -14.40 14.38 16.26
CA ILE A 735 -14.02 13.81 17.55
C ILE A 735 -15.10 14.08 18.61
N GLU A 736 -15.63 15.31 18.64
CA GLU A 736 -16.76 15.70 19.50
C GLU A 736 -17.98 14.80 19.29
N SER A 737 -18.16 14.27 18.08
CA SER A 737 -19.24 13.32 17.81
C SER A 737 -19.00 11.87 18.22
N LEU A 738 -17.74 11.50 18.49
CA LEU A 738 -17.35 10.16 18.91
C LEU A 738 -17.28 10.03 20.45
N VAL A 739 -17.38 11.15 21.17
CA VAL A 739 -17.29 11.21 22.64
C VAL A 739 -18.57 11.80 23.22
N ASP A 740 -18.99 11.33 24.39
CA ASP A 740 -20.26 11.75 25.01
C ASP A 740 -20.20 13.19 25.58
N PHE A 741 -19.00 13.78 25.68
CA PHE A 741 -18.75 15.10 26.25
C PHE A 741 -18.38 16.19 25.23
N ARG A 742 -19.07 17.32 25.25
CA ARG A 742 -18.97 18.42 24.25
C ARG A 742 -18.08 19.60 24.67
N ASP A 743 -16.85 19.36 25.14
CA ASP A 743 -15.87 20.44 25.41
C ASP A 743 -14.83 20.55 24.29
N ARG A 744 -15.19 21.37 23.30
CA ARG A 744 -14.38 21.64 22.12
C ARG A 744 -12.95 22.11 22.45
N GLU A 745 -12.75 22.91 23.51
CA GLU A 745 -11.41 23.41 23.89
C GLU A 745 -10.52 22.27 24.37
N LEU A 746 -11.07 21.37 25.19
CA LEU A 746 -10.33 20.25 25.73
C LEU A 746 -10.03 19.20 24.65
N ILE A 747 -10.98 18.94 23.76
CA ILE A 747 -10.78 18.10 22.56
C ILE A 747 -9.65 18.65 21.68
N GLN A 748 -9.64 19.96 21.43
CA GLN A 748 -8.58 20.63 20.67
C GLN A 748 -7.21 20.42 21.33
N LEU A 749 -7.09 20.64 22.64
CA LEU A 749 -5.82 20.47 23.35
C LEU A 749 -5.35 19.01 23.38
N ILE A 750 -6.25 18.04 23.55
CA ILE A 750 -5.86 16.62 23.46
C ILE A 750 -5.38 16.30 22.05
N TYR A 751 -6.14 16.66 21.03
CA TYR A 751 -5.76 16.42 19.64
C TYR A 751 -4.41 17.07 19.31
N ARG A 752 -4.17 18.29 19.80
CA ARG A 752 -2.90 19.00 19.68
C ARG A 752 -1.73 18.23 20.27
N ARG A 753 -1.90 17.76 21.52
CA ARG A 753 -0.89 16.96 22.22
C ARG A 753 -0.57 15.69 21.44
N GLU A 754 -1.60 14.99 20.96
CA GLU A 754 -1.43 13.76 20.20
C GLU A 754 -0.77 13.97 18.85
N GLN A 755 -1.07 15.06 18.13
CA GLN A 755 -0.38 15.40 16.88
C GLN A 755 1.13 15.56 17.08
N ILE A 756 1.56 16.25 18.14
CA ILE A 756 2.99 16.40 18.43
C ILE A 756 3.60 15.04 18.79
N ASN A 757 2.96 14.30 19.69
CA ASN A 757 3.45 13.01 20.16
C ASN A 757 3.61 12.02 19.01
N GLN A 758 2.60 11.89 18.14
CA GLN A 758 2.67 11.03 16.96
C GLN A 758 3.82 11.43 16.01
N ARG A 759 4.09 12.72 15.83
CA ARG A 759 5.20 13.19 14.97
C ARG A 759 6.57 12.94 15.60
N LEU A 760 6.68 13.02 16.92
CA LEU A 760 7.89 12.65 17.64
C LEU A 760 8.17 11.14 17.55
N ILE A 761 7.14 10.29 17.63
CA ILE A 761 7.27 8.84 17.42
C ILE A 761 7.66 8.55 15.96
N LEU A 762 7.00 9.18 15.00
CA LEU A 762 7.32 9.03 13.59
C LEU A 762 8.77 9.42 13.27
N ASP A 763 9.28 10.49 13.88
CA ASP A 763 10.70 10.88 13.78
C ASP A 763 11.67 9.83 14.32
N GLN A 764 11.32 9.17 15.43
CA GLN A 764 12.14 8.07 15.95
C GLN A 764 12.17 6.90 14.99
N VAL A 765 11.01 6.49 14.47
CA VAL A 765 10.88 5.35 13.55
C VAL A 765 11.62 5.63 12.24
N VAL A 766 11.33 6.75 11.57
CA VAL A 766 12.00 7.12 10.30
C VAL A 766 13.50 7.28 10.51
N GLY A 767 13.92 7.94 11.60
CA GLY A 767 15.33 8.10 11.93
C GLY A 767 16.06 6.78 12.13
N LYS A 768 15.41 5.80 12.77
CA LYS A 768 15.97 4.45 12.99
C LYS A 768 16.08 3.67 11.69
N ILE A 769 15.06 3.72 10.84
CA ILE A 769 15.07 3.08 9.50
C ILE A 769 16.19 3.65 8.63
N VAL A 770 16.38 4.99 8.63
CA VAL A 770 17.48 5.64 7.89
C VAL A 770 18.84 5.20 8.42
N GLU A 771 19.01 5.12 9.74
CA GLU A 771 20.26 4.65 10.34
C GLU A 771 20.57 3.21 9.92
N GLN A 772 19.56 2.33 9.96
CA GLN A 772 19.66 0.93 9.55
C GLN A 772 19.93 0.78 8.03
N PHE A 773 19.45 1.72 7.20
CA PHE A 773 19.79 1.79 5.76
C PHE A 773 21.27 1.95 5.49
N VAL A 774 21.93 2.80 6.28
CA VAL A 774 23.29 3.22 5.98
C VAL A 774 24.37 2.48 6.76
N LYS A 775 23.98 1.78 7.81
CA LYS A 775 24.88 1.07 8.70
C LYS A 775 24.29 -0.27 9.11
N ALA A 776 25.12 -1.31 9.15
CA ALA A 776 24.77 -2.62 9.64
C ALA A 776 24.20 -2.50 11.07
N PRO A 777 23.03 -3.06 11.31
CA PRO A 777 22.38 -3.03 12.60
C PRO A 777 22.95 -4.10 13.55
N GLU A 778 22.90 -3.80 14.85
CA GLU A 778 23.18 -4.75 15.92
C GLU A 778 21.84 -5.22 16.51
N GLY A 779 21.46 -6.47 16.28
CA GLY A 779 20.21 -7.05 16.80
C GLY A 779 19.01 -6.89 15.87
N GLU A 780 17.93 -6.30 16.37
CA GLU A 780 16.68 -6.19 15.61
C GLU A 780 16.63 -4.98 14.67
N VAL A 781 15.92 -5.14 13.57
CA VAL A 781 15.79 -4.16 12.49
C VAL A 781 14.35 -3.81 12.20
N LEU A 782 14.09 -2.51 11.99
CA LEU A 782 12.81 -2.02 11.50
C LEU A 782 12.91 -1.90 9.98
N ILE A 783 12.09 -2.67 9.27
CA ILE A 783 12.14 -2.75 7.81
C ILE A 783 10.79 -2.33 7.24
N PRO A 784 10.73 -1.30 6.38
CA PRO A 784 9.52 -1.00 5.64
C PRO A 784 9.31 -2.04 4.54
N VAL A 785 8.16 -2.68 4.54
CA VAL A 785 7.73 -3.67 3.54
C VAL A 785 6.67 -3.04 2.65
N PRO A 786 6.89 -2.94 1.33
CA PRO A 786 5.88 -2.45 0.41
C PRO A 786 4.84 -3.54 0.16
N ALA A 787 3.59 -3.16 -0.10
CA ALA A 787 2.52 -4.11 -0.38
C ALA A 787 2.90 -5.09 -1.51
N GLN A 788 2.66 -6.39 -1.28
CA GLN A 788 2.84 -7.48 -2.24
C GLN A 788 1.54 -8.25 -2.39
N HIS A 789 1.13 -8.58 -3.61
CA HIS A 789 -0.08 -9.37 -3.86
C HIS A 789 0.04 -10.19 -5.13
N ARG A 790 -0.67 -11.32 -5.18
CA ARG A 790 -0.93 -12.05 -6.41
C ARG A 790 -1.79 -11.17 -7.31
N SER A 791 -1.23 -10.78 -8.45
CA SER A 791 -1.89 -9.85 -9.38
C SER A 791 -2.71 -10.63 -10.42
N HIS A 792 -4.02 -10.40 -10.46
CA HIS A 792 -4.88 -10.87 -11.56
C HIS A 792 -5.02 -9.78 -12.63
N TYR A 793 -4.43 -10.01 -13.79
CA TYR A 793 -4.55 -9.12 -14.93
C TYR A 793 -5.86 -9.37 -15.68
N ARG A 794 -6.73 -8.35 -15.66
CA ARG A 794 -7.85 -8.22 -16.59
C ARG A 794 -7.57 -7.08 -17.53
N ALA A 795 -7.63 -7.35 -18.83
CA ALA A 795 -7.51 -6.30 -19.83
C ALA A 795 -8.67 -5.31 -19.66
N ASN A 796 -8.37 -4.06 -19.30
CA ASN A 796 -9.36 -2.99 -19.25
C ASN A 796 -8.78 -1.72 -19.90
N ARG A 797 -9.64 -0.94 -20.57
CA ARG A 797 -9.24 0.34 -21.20
C ARG A 797 -9.05 1.47 -20.17
N VAL A 798 -9.60 1.30 -18.96
CA VAL A 798 -9.50 2.28 -17.87
C VAL A 798 -8.05 2.45 -17.42
N SER A 799 -7.34 1.36 -17.14
CA SER A 799 -5.93 1.43 -16.72
C SER A 799 -5.01 2.01 -17.80
N GLU A 800 -5.36 1.82 -19.07
CA GLU A 800 -4.64 2.41 -20.20
C GLU A 800 -4.84 3.93 -20.25
N LEU A 801 -6.07 4.41 -20.05
CA LEU A 801 -6.38 5.84 -19.92
C LEU A 801 -5.73 6.47 -18.69
N GLU A 802 -5.69 5.79 -17.55
CA GLU A 802 -5.00 6.26 -16.34
C GLU A 802 -3.48 6.40 -16.58
N SER A 803 -2.87 5.43 -17.26
CA SER A 803 -1.46 5.50 -17.65
C SER A 803 -1.18 6.65 -18.62
N ILE A 804 -2.08 6.89 -19.58
CA ILE A 804 -1.99 8.02 -20.51
C ILE A 804 -2.10 9.34 -19.75
N LYS A 805 -3.11 9.47 -18.88
CA LYS A 805 -3.34 10.65 -18.05
C LYS A 805 -2.12 10.96 -17.19
N THR A 806 -1.56 9.95 -16.52
CA THR A 806 -0.34 10.10 -15.70
C THR A 806 0.85 10.61 -16.52
N PHE A 807 1.03 10.10 -17.75
CA PHE A 807 2.08 10.59 -18.64
C PHE A 807 1.85 12.05 -19.05
N LEU A 808 0.62 12.42 -19.41
CA LEU A 808 0.26 13.80 -19.77
C LEU A 808 0.44 14.77 -18.59
N GLU A 809 0.06 14.37 -17.38
CA GLU A 809 0.30 15.12 -16.14
C GLU A 809 1.79 15.37 -15.93
N ASP A 810 2.62 14.34 -16.07
CA ASP A 810 4.07 14.45 -15.90
C ASP A 810 4.71 15.35 -16.97
N VAL A 811 4.24 15.30 -18.23
CA VAL A 811 4.71 16.22 -19.29
C VAL A 811 4.24 17.63 -19.02
N TYR A 812 2.99 17.83 -18.63
CA TYR A 812 2.45 19.13 -18.23
C TYR A 812 3.31 19.77 -17.14
N LEU A 813 3.61 19.04 -16.07
CA LEU A 813 4.44 19.52 -14.96
C LEU A 813 5.84 19.96 -15.43
N MET A 814 6.46 19.22 -16.36
CA MET A 814 7.78 19.57 -16.90
C MET A 814 7.76 20.76 -17.87
N GLU A 815 6.75 20.84 -18.72
CA GLU A 815 6.65 21.84 -19.78
C GLU A 815 5.98 23.14 -19.33
N ASN A 816 5.26 23.15 -18.19
CA ASN A 816 4.56 24.33 -17.66
C ASN A 816 5.44 25.59 -17.60
N LYS A 817 6.75 25.41 -17.40
CA LYS A 817 7.74 26.48 -17.43
C LYS A 817 8.40 26.70 -18.81
N ARG A 818 8.77 25.62 -19.50
CA ARG A 818 9.58 25.68 -20.74
C ARG A 818 8.76 26.09 -21.95
N ASN A 819 7.51 25.66 -21.97
CA ASN A 819 6.56 25.91 -23.03
C ASN A 819 5.16 26.07 -22.41
N PRO A 820 4.84 27.23 -21.78
CA PRO A 820 3.56 27.43 -21.12
C PRO A 820 2.36 27.25 -22.05
N GLU A 821 2.49 27.66 -23.32
CA GLU A 821 1.46 27.45 -24.35
C GLU A 821 1.25 25.95 -24.62
N GLY A 822 2.34 25.20 -24.80
CA GLY A 822 2.30 23.75 -24.98
C GLY A 822 1.74 23.00 -23.77
N ALA A 823 2.11 23.42 -22.55
CA ALA A 823 1.59 22.86 -21.32
C ALA A 823 0.09 23.13 -21.17
N TRP A 824 -0.37 24.35 -21.48
CA TRP A 824 -1.79 24.68 -21.49
C TRP A 824 -2.57 23.83 -22.51
N LYS A 825 -2.00 23.59 -23.70
CA LYS A 825 -2.58 22.67 -24.69
C LYS A 825 -2.68 21.24 -24.16
N ILE A 826 -1.67 20.75 -23.44
CA ILE A 826 -1.70 19.42 -22.80
C ILE A 826 -2.78 19.36 -21.72
N LEU A 827 -2.88 20.38 -20.85
CA LEU A 827 -3.91 20.45 -19.81
C LEU A 827 -5.32 20.43 -20.40
N ASN A 828 -5.55 21.22 -21.44
CA ASN A 828 -6.83 21.21 -22.17
C ASN A 828 -7.10 19.87 -22.84
N PHE A 829 -6.08 19.23 -23.42
CA PHE A 829 -6.22 17.89 -24.00
C PHE A 829 -6.64 16.89 -22.92
N MET A 830 -6.04 16.95 -21.73
CA MET A 830 -6.43 16.10 -20.60
C MET A 830 -7.86 16.36 -20.12
N HIS A 831 -8.27 17.62 -19.99
CA HIS A 831 -9.65 17.97 -19.61
C HIS A 831 -10.65 17.48 -20.66
N LEU A 832 -10.35 17.71 -21.94
CA LEU A 832 -11.20 17.25 -23.03
C LEU A 832 -11.28 15.72 -23.06
N LEU A 833 -10.14 15.02 -22.88
CA LEU A 833 -10.06 13.56 -22.82
C LEU A 833 -10.90 13.01 -21.68
N SER A 834 -10.76 13.60 -20.48
CA SER A 834 -11.53 13.21 -19.29
C SER A 834 -13.04 13.44 -19.47
N SER A 835 -13.43 14.44 -20.26
CA SER A 835 -14.84 14.72 -20.57
C SER A 835 -15.39 13.96 -21.79
N ALA A 836 -14.52 13.37 -22.61
CA ALA A 836 -14.89 12.66 -23.83
C ALA A 836 -15.13 11.17 -23.60
N VAL A 837 -14.51 10.62 -22.55
CA VAL A 837 -14.70 9.23 -22.14
C VAL A 837 -15.85 9.17 -21.15
N TYR A 838 -16.84 8.32 -21.42
CA TYR A 838 -17.85 7.98 -20.43
C TYR A 838 -18.07 6.46 -20.40
N PHE A 839 -18.42 5.96 -19.23
CA PHE A 839 -18.65 4.55 -19.01
C PHE A 839 -20.16 4.28 -19.14
N SER A 840 -20.53 3.34 -20.00
CA SER A 840 -21.90 2.81 -20.04
C SER A 840 -21.92 1.38 -19.54
N THR A 841 -23.00 1.04 -18.88
CA THR A 841 -23.31 -0.31 -18.43
C THR A 841 -24.65 -0.73 -19.03
N ASN A 842 -24.79 -2.01 -19.35
CA ASN A 842 -26.05 -2.59 -19.82
C ASN A 842 -27.02 -2.87 -18.64
N ASP A 843 -26.65 -2.52 -17.40
CA ASP A 843 -27.40 -2.82 -16.18
C ASP A 843 -28.38 -1.71 -15.72
N VAL A 844 -28.92 -0.86 -16.61
CA VAL A 844 -30.05 0.01 -16.21
C VAL A 844 -31.37 -0.70 -16.56
N PRO A 845 -32.24 -1.06 -15.58
CA PRO A 845 -33.53 -1.67 -15.90
C PRO A 845 -34.40 -0.72 -16.72
N GLU A 846 -35.00 -1.23 -17.80
CA GLU A 846 -35.75 -0.43 -18.79
C GLU A 846 -37.15 0.05 -18.33
N ASP A 847 -37.63 -0.27 -17.12
CA ASP A 847 -39.02 0.07 -16.75
C ASP A 847 -39.24 0.44 -15.27
N PRO A 848 -39.35 1.76 -14.96
CA PRO A 848 -39.71 2.29 -13.64
C PRO A 848 -41.13 1.94 -13.15
N GLU A 849 -42.05 1.53 -14.04
CA GLU A 849 -43.46 1.28 -13.68
C GLU A 849 -43.72 -0.14 -13.21
N SER A 850 -42.80 -1.08 -13.51
CA SER A 850 -42.93 -2.50 -13.18
C SER A 850 -42.81 -2.86 -11.68
N GLY A 851 -42.52 -1.88 -10.81
CA GLY A 851 -42.33 -2.09 -9.35
C GLY A 851 -41.10 -2.96 -8.99
N ARG A 852 -40.34 -3.46 -9.98
CA ARG A 852 -39.17 -4.33 -9.78
C ARG A 852 -37.87 -3.57 -9.99
N TYR A 853 -37.53 -2.70 -9.05
CA TYR A 853 -36.18 -2.12 -8.98
C TYR A 853 -35.14 -3.23 -8.71
N ARG A 854 -34.18 -3.45 -9.60
CA ARG A 854 -32.96 -4.21 -9.25
C ARG A 854 -32.02 -3.27 -8.50
N TYR A 855 -31.57 -3.71 -7.32
CA TYR A 855 -30.70 -2.95 -6.43
C TYR A 855 -29.25 -3.04 -6.87
N TYR A 856 -28.53 -1.91 -6.89
CA TYR A 856 -27.11 -1.85 -7.24
C TYR A 856 -26.33 -1.18 -6.12
N HIS A 857 -25.30 -1.87 -5.62
CA HIS A 857 -24.42 -1.38 -4.56
C HIS A 857 -23.92 0.06 -4.86
N PRO A 858 -23.86 0.97 -3.87
CA PRO A 858 -23.53 2.39 -4.10
C PRO A 858 -22.12 2.65 -4.66
N TYR A 859 -21.23 1.65 -4.62
CA TYR A 859 -19.87 1.70 -5.21
C TYR A 859 -19.60 0.66 -6.31
N LEU A 860 -20.60 -0.14 -6.69
CA LEU A 860 -20.52 -1.10 -7.80
C LEU A 860 -21.75 -0.87 -8.67
N LEU A 861 -21.63 0.07 -9.62
CA LEU A 861 -22.69 0.34 -10.59
C LEU A 861 -22.66 -0.58 -11.81
N VAL A 862 -21.88 -1.67 -11.82
CA VAL A 862 -21.81 -2.53 -13.01
C VAL A 862 -21.45 -3.97 -12.65
N GLU A 863 -22.42 -4.89 -12.70
CA GLU A 863 -22.15 -6.34 -12.73
C GLU A 863 -21.98 -6.85 -14.17
N GLY A 864 -22.50 -6.11 -15.15
CA GLY A 864 -22.36 -6.34 -16.58
C GLY A 864 -21.01 -5.92 -17.15
N GLN A 865 -20.86 -6.00 -18.48
CA GLN A 865 -19.70 -5.42 -19.14
C GLN A 865 -19.77 -3.88 -19.06
N VAL A 866 -18.77 -3.26 -18.42
CA VAL A 866 -18.51 -1.82 -18.54
C VAL A 866 -18.01 -1.57 -19.96
N SER A 867 -18.84 -0.95 -20.79
CA SER A 867 -18.42 -0.47 -22.10
C SER A 867 -17.89 0.95 -21.97
N VAL A 868 -16.70 1.18 -22.48
CA VAL A 868 -16.15 2.54 -22.61
C VAL A 868 -16.73 3.13 -23.88
N LYS A 869 -17.54 4.18 -23.74
CA LYS A 869 -18.03 4.97 -24.85
C LYS A 869 -17.22 6.26 -24.97
N PHE A 870 -17.19 6.77 -26.20
CA PHE A 870 -16.42 7.95 -26.55
C PHE A 870 -17.32 8.93 -27.27
N ASP A 871 -17.35 10.17 -26.82
CA ASP A 871 -18.08 11.24 -27.49
C ASP A 871 -17.43 11.56 -28.85
N ASN A 872 -18.16 11.27 -29.94
CA ASN A 872 -17.65 11.41 -31.30
C ASN A 872 -17.34 12.87 -31.70
N GLU A 873 -18.02 13.86 -31.13
CA GLU A 873 -17.73 15.27 -31.40
C GLU A 873 -16.41 15.67 -30.74
N LYS A 874 -16.26 15.31 -29.47
CA LYS A 874 -15.01 15.56 -28.71
C LYS A 874 -13.84 14.77 -29.26
N ARG A 875 -14.06 13.60 -29.87
CA ARG A 875 -13.02 12.80 -30.54
C ARG A 875 -12.30 13.58 -31.64
N ARG A 876 -13.03 14.32 -32.48
CA ARG A 876 -12.41 15.13 -33.55
C ARG A 876 -11.55 16.25 -32.98
N ALA A 877 -12.06 16.93 -31.96
CA ALA A 877 -11.32 17.97 -31.25
C ALA A 877 -10.06 17.40 -30.57
N LEU A 878 -10.14 16.22 -29.96
CA LEU A 878 -8.98 15.53 -29.39
C LEU A 878 -7.93 15.15 -30.44
N LEU A 879 -8.34 14.64 -31.60
CA LEU A 879 -7.40 14.32 -32.69
C LEU A 879 -6.71 15.56 -33.24
N ALA A 880 -7.41 16.69 -33.33
CA ALA A 880 -6.82 17.97 -33.72
C ALA A 880 -5.79 18.44 -32.69
N MET A 881 -6.18 18.48 -31.40
CA MET A 881 -5.28 18.85 -30.31
C MET A 881 -4.08 17.92 -30.16
N LEU A 882 -4.26 16.61 -30.37
CA LEU A 882 -3.19 15.63 -30.31
C LEU A 882 -2.09 15.98 -31.32
N LYS A 883 -2.44 16.37 -32.55
CA LYS A 883 -1.47 16.81 -33.57
C LYS A 883 -0.69 18.03 -33.12
N GLU A 884 -1.31 18.94 -32.37
CA GLU A 884 -0.65 20.14 -31.85
C GLU A 884 0.34 19.83 -30.73
N ILE A 885 0.05 18.85 -29.87
CA ILE A 885 0.91 18.49 -28.73
C ILE A 885 1.88 17.34 -29.03
N GLU A 886 1.71 16.61 -30.14
CA GLU A 886 2.47 15.40 -30.45
C GLU A 886 3.99 15.62 -30.46
N GLY A 887 4.45 16.72 -31.06
CA GLY A 887 5.88 17.05 -31.08
C GLY A 887 6.46 17.23 -29.68
N ILE A 888 5.66 17.79 -28.77
CA ILE A 888 6.02 17.93 -27.35
C ILE A 888 6.11 16.55 -26.72
N LEU A 889 5.04 15.75 -26.82
CA LEU A 889 4.97 14.41 -26.22
C LEU A 889 6.13 13.51 -26.67
N ARG A 890 6.40 13.45 -27.99
CA ARG A 890 7.49 12.64 -28.58
C ARG A 890 8.86 13.06 -28.04
N GLY A 891 9.04 14.36 -27.80
CA GLY A 891 10.25 14.87 -27.16
C GLY A 891 10.47 14.31 -25.75
N HIS A 892 9.41 13.95 -25.01
CA HIS A 892 9.52 13.34 -23.68
C HIS A 892 9.66 11.82 -23.74
N ASP A 893 8.82 11.15 -24.52
CA ASP A 893 8.90 9.71 -24.75
C ASP A 893 8.12 9.31 -26.01
N GLU A 894 8.82 8.93 -27.07
CA GLU A 894 8.22 8.50 -28.34
C GLU A 894 7.24 7.33 -28.16
N GLU A 895 7.61 6.32 -27.35
CA GLU A 895 6.80 5.12 -27.16
C GLU A 895 5.47 5.43 -26.44
N LYS A 896 5.52 6.25 -25.37
CA LYS A 896 4.30 6.65 -24.69
C LYS A 896 3.44 7.55 -25.56
N SER A 897 4.06 8.37 -26.41
CA SER A 897 3.35 9.23 -27.36
C SER A 897 2.59 8.43 -28.41
N GLU A 898 3.19 7.36 -28.92
CA GLU A 898 2.49 6.41 -29.81
C GLU A 898 1.31 5.77 -29.09
N ARG A 899 1.45 5.40 -27.82
CA ARG A 899 0.34 4.85 -27.02
C ARG A 899 -0.78 5.86 -26.70
N VAL A 900 -0.51 7.17 -26.71
CA VAL A 900 -1.56 8.20 -26.60
C VAL A 900 -2.33 8.34 -27.92
N ARG A 901 -1.66 8.07 -29.04
CA ARG A 901 -2.24 8.14 -30.38
C ARG A 901 -3.10 6.92 -30.72
N ASP A 902 -2.64 5.73 -30.34
CA ASP A 902 -3.38 4.48 -30.45
C ASP A 902 -4.64 4.47 -29.58
#